data_AF-A0A8S3UI28-F1
#
_entry.id   AF-A0A8S3UI28-F1
#
_cell.length_a   1.000
_cell.length_b   1.000
_cell.length_c   1.000
_cell.angle_alpha   90.00
_cell.angle_beta   90.00
_cell.angle_gamma   90.00
#
_symmetry.space_group_name_H-M   'P 1'
#
loop_
_entity.id
_entity.type
_entity.pdbx_description
1 polymer ?
#
loop_
_entity_poly.entity_id
_entity_poly.type
_entity_poly.pdbx_seq_one_letter_code
_entity_poly.pdbx_strand_id
1 'polypeptide(L)'
;MDKIRKGRKDSKCILCEKRTKPGKRRPLCGETNKNLRNFLSKNFLVSPNDDDVICDTCRRKYYREGQAQVNTPTVLTNDTNANDPDFMPPSAPKRAKLSSPLSISLPISSTIKGHAQCCLCKKRGPKLMVVPQEARFHTFLEKNIIIPAGSRCCPRHLCTEGFTKEANEDITSVYTVSDFNRSGLLELIDTIREHALKNKNARIDFDKSSSLNDTDFRNLTGLTITDFEDLCSHIPNSAIRDTRVRSMRTCIGIFLTKLRSGMSNKILATLFNISKDSIRKAISSARDAVKQHFTPKYLGFDHVSRESVIQNHTRPLAQTLFGDITNTTAILVIDGTYIYIQKSGQFKFQRSTYSMHKFRNLIKPMMFVTTTGYIVSVIGPYLCNSKNNDAKILNSIFKNNLEKIKEWFDKDDVVVVDRGFRDSIDLLEEFGIQTKMPSFLKRNEKQLSVEDGNTTRLVTKVRWVVESVNGRIKQWRLLDKVLPNSLIPYAGEYTRFVSAICNKYRPPLNAGNETDDLLLGTKMLHMSKKKNELMERVSNENLHSRSGRWQKIDGNDSVEDFPKLSEEDIRDITLGVYQVKLAKSYTEEHLENDDYYEVMQQGHQLIRVRMASRHTSSKTHNLWITYDDCCIKTWYCTCKAGARIVGTCSHISSVIWFLSFYRHQTKGNQAKQWKDYVHDANQPEVVDDSDSEPEE
;
A
#
# COMPACT_ATOMS: atom_id res chain seq x y z
N MET A 1 -40.60 12.21 -83.49
CA MET A 1 -39.37 11.61 -84.01
C MET A 1 -38.57 11.03 -82.86
N ASP A 2 -38.54 9.70 -82.85
CA ASP A 2 -37.93 8.81 -81.89
C ASP A 2 -36.42 8.98 -81.72
N LYS A 3 -35.93 8.95 -80.48
CA LYS A 3 -35.24 7.76 -79.92
C LYS A 3 -34.77 7.99 -78.47
N ILE A 4 -35.58 7.45 -77.55
CA ILE A 4 -35.20 6.57 -76.43
C ILE A 4 -34.25 7.10 -75.33
N ARG A 5 -34.87 7.39 -74.17
CA ARG A 5 -34.33 7.26 -72.81
C ARG A 5 -33.68 5.88 -72.57
N LYS A 6 -32.42 5.84 -72.09
CA LYS A 6 -31.91 4.76 -71.21
C LYS A 6 -30.98 5.35 -70.14
N GLY A 7 -31.38 5.21 -68.88
CA GLY A 7 -30.66 5.72 -67.70
C GLY A 7 -29.29 5.07 -67.51
N ARG A 8 -28.27 5.88 -67.18
CA ARG A 8 -26.95 5.38 -66.78
C ARG A 8 -27.00 4.97 -65.31
N LYS A 9 -27.13 3.66 -65.10
CA LYS A 9 -27.19 2.94 -63.82
C LYS A 9 -25.93 3.17 -62.96
N ASP A 10 -26.13 3.10 -61.64
CA ASP A 10 -25.07 2.99 -60.64
C ASP A 10 -24.09 1.86 -61.00
N SER A 11 -22.80 2.18 -61.14
CA SER A 11 -21.73 1.18 -61.34
C SER A 11 -21.07 0.88 -59.99
N LYS A 12 -20.81 -0.40 -59.71
CA LYS A 12 -20.13 -0.86 -58.50
C LYS A 12 -18.63 -0.62 -58.61
N CYS A 13 -17.99 -0.25 -57.50
CA CYS A 13 -16.53 -0.20 -57.41
C CYS A 13 -15.94 -1.62 -57.47
N ILE A 14 -14.95 -1.86 -58.33
CA ILE A 14 -14.34 -3.18 -58.51
C ILE A 14 -13.68 -3.74 -57.22
N LEU A 15 -13.25 -2.88 -56.29
CA LEU A 15 -12.54 -3.29 -55.08
C LEU A 15 -13.46 -3.52 -53.86
N CYS A 16 -14.55 -2.75 -53.74
CA CYS A 16 -15.39 -2.76 -52.52
C CYS A 16 -16.87 -2.99 -52.79
N GLU A 17 -17.23 -3.21 -54.06
CA GLU A 17 -18.58 -3.46 -54.57
C GLU A 17 -19.65 -2.40 -54.25
N LYS A 18 -19.29 -1.32 -53.55
CA LYS A 18 -20.20 -0.22 -53.23
C LYS A 18 -20.62 0.51 -54.50
N ARG A 19 -21.91 0.79 -54.64
CA ARG A 19 -22.47 1.67 -55.69
C ARG A 19 -21.98 3.08 -55.46
N THR A 20 -21.47 3.72 -56.52
CA THR A 20 -20.89 5.07 -56.42
C THR A 20 -21.45 6.03 -57.46
N LYS A 21 -21.70 7.27 -57.01
CA LYS A 21 -22.20 8.36 -57.87
C LYS A 21 -21.17 8.70 -58.97
N PRO A 22 -21.60 9.13 -60.17
CA PRO A 22 -20.70 9.37 -61.31
C PRO A 22 -19.50 10.27 -61.04
N GLY A 23 -19.61 11.27 -60.16
CA GLY A 23 -18.51 12.18 -59.82
C GLY A 23 -17.50 11.67 -58.77
N LYS A 24 -17.68 10.47 -58.20
CA LYS A 24 -16.80 9.89 -57.16
C LYS A 24 -16.15 8.57 -57.57
N ARG A 25 -16.13 8.30 -58.87
CA ARG A 25 -15.59 7.09 -59.48
C ARG A 25 -14.69 7.46 -60.65
N ARG A 26 -13.60 6.73 -60.81
CA ARG A 26 -12.69 6.89 -61.96
C ARG A 26 -12.76 5.62 -62.81
N PRO A 27 -13.05 5.74 -64.13
CA PRO A 27 -12.98 4.60 -65.02
C PRO A 27 -11.54 4.10 -65.11
N LEU A 28 -11.38 2.79 -65.18
CA LEU A 28 -10.07 2.17 -65.28
C LEU A 28 -9.60 2.09 -66.74
N CYS A 29 -10.38 2.50 -67.74
CA CYS A 29 -10.02 2.52 -69.17
C CYS A 29 -8.75 3.30 -69.52
N GLY A 30 -8.07 2.87 -70.59
CA GLY A 30 -6.97 3.57 -71.25
C GLY A 30 -5.58 3.42 -70.61
N GLU A 31 -4.55 3.71 -71.40
CA GLU A 31 -3.13 3.56 -71.04
C GLU A 31 -2.74 4.38 -69.80
N THR A 32 -3.43 5.50 -69.57
CA THR A 32 -3.19 6.42 -68.44
C THR A 32 -3.50 5.82 -67.06
N ASN A 33 -4.25 4.71 -67.00
CA ASN A 33 -4.59 4.03 -65.74
C ASN A 33 -3.92 2.64 -65.61
N LYS A 34 -2.96 2.29 -66.48
CA LYS A 34 -2.23 0.99 -66.49
C LYS A 34 -1.56 0.66 -65.15
N ASN A 35 -0.89 1.63 -64.53
CA ASN A 35 -0.24 1.45 -63.23
C ASN A 35 -1.25 1.16 -62.11
N LEU A 36 -2.42 1.79 -62.17
CA LEU A 36 -3.50 1.56 -61.21
C LEU A 36 -4.12 0.17 -61.41
N ARG A 37 -4.27 -0.31 -62.65
CA ARG A 37 -4.72 -1.68 -62.94
C ARG A 37 -3.74 -2.73 -62.41
N ASN A 38 -2.45 -2.57 -62.74
CA ASN A 38 -1.39 -3.48 -62.27
C ASN A 38 -1.32 -3.54 -60.74
N PHE A 39 -1.48 -2.40 -60.07
CA PHE A 39 -1.56 -2.33 -58.62
C PHE A 39 -2.75 -3.13 -58.05
N LEU A 40 -3.93 -2.98 -58.67
CA LEU A 40 -5.13 -3.70 -58.23
C LEU A 40 -4.99 -5.21 -58.44
N SER A 41 -4.42 -5.63 -59.57
CA SER A 41 -4.16 -7.06 -59.84
C SER A 41 -3.12 -7.67 -58.91
N LYS A 42 -2.04 -6.93 -58.61
CA LYS A 42 -0.95 -7.43 -57.76
C LYS A 42 -1.32 -7.50 -56.28
N ASN A 43 -2.01 -6.49 -55.76
CA ASN A 43 -2.25 -6.35 -54.31
C ASN A 43 -3.61 -6.84 -53.84
N PHE A 44 -4.59 -6.98 -54.75
CA PHE A 44 -5.96 -7.36 -54.39
C PHE A 44 -6.49 -8.54 -55.21
N LEU A 45 -5.67 -9.16 -56.07
CA LEU A 45 -6.05 -10.31 -56.90
C LEU A 45 -7.29 -10.04 -57.77
N VAL A 46 -7.46 -8.80 -58.24
CA VAL A 46 -8.57 -8.37 -59.09
C VAL A 46 -8.09 -8.07 -60.51
N SER A 47 -8.75 -8.61 -61.53
CA SER A 47 -8.43 -8.38 -62.96
C SER A 47 -9.39 -7.35 -63.56
N PRO A 48 -9.00 -6.06 -63.72
CA PRO A 48 -9.90 -5.01 -64.17
C PRO A 48 -10.08 -4.98 -65.69
N ASN A 49 -11.31 -4.92 -66.14
CA ASN A 49 -11.70 -4.72 -67.54
C ASN A 49 -11.81 -3.21 -67.89
N ASP A 50 -11.94 -2.90 -69.18
CA ASP A 50 -12.02 -1.53 -69.67
C ASP A 50 -13.26 -0.76 -69.16
N ASP A 51 -14.35 -1.46 -68.85
CA ASP A 51 -15.58 -0.87 -68.33
C ASP A 51 -15.61 -0.73 -66.79
N ASP A 52 -14.57 -1.21 -66.09
CA ASP A 52 -14.54 -1.19 -64.63
C ASP A 52 -14.23 0.19 -64.06
N VAL A 53 -14.80 0.45 -62.87
CA VAL A 53 -14.62 1.72 -62.15
C VAL A 53 -14.11 1.49 -60.73
N ILE A 54 -13.27 2.39 -60.25
CA ILE A 54 -12.81 2.41 -58.86
C ILE A 54 -13.29 3.69 -58.16
N CYS A 55 -13.75 3.57 -56.92
CA CYS A 55 -14.15 4.74 -56.13
C CYS A 55 -12.95 5.47 -55.54
N ASP A 56 -13.09 6.78 -55.28
CA ASP A 56 -12.00 7.60 -54.75
C ASP A 56 -11.41 7.07 -53.44
N THR A 57 -12.25 6.53 -52.54
CA THR A 57 -11.80 5.96 -51.27
C THR A 57 -10.86 4.76 -51.48
N CYS A 58 -11.15 3.92 -52.47
CA CYS A 58 -10.31 2.76 -52.81
C CYS A 58 -9.08 3.19 -53.60
N ARG A 59 -9.21 4.18 -54.49
CA ARG A 59 -8.08 4.76 -55.24
C ARG A 59 -7.05 5.45 -54.33
N ARG A 60 -7.45 6.02 -53.19
CA ARG A 60 -6.51 6.56 -52.19
C ARG A 60 -5.60 5.50 -51.55
N LYS A 61 -5.88 4.20 -51.70
CA LYS A 61 -4.96 3.13 -51.26
C LYS A 61 -3.71 3.09 -52.16
N TYR A 62 -3.89 3.25 -53.48
CA TYR A 62 -2.79 3.37 -54.44
C TYR A 62 -1.85 4.55 -54.11
N TYR A 63 -2.41 5.74 -53.87
CA TYR A 63 -1.59 6.92 -53.56
C TYR A 63 -0.91 6.87 -52.18
N ARG A 64 -1.49 6.15 -51.21
CA ARG A 64 -0.86 5.96 -49.89
C ARG A 64 0.39 5.10 -49.97
N GLU A 65 0.42 4.10 -50.86
CA GLU A 65 1.61 3.28 -51.09
C GLU A 65 2.64 4.00 -51.96
N GLY A 66 2.21 4.84 -52.92
CA GLY A 66 3.13 5.69 -53.71
C GLY A 66 3.90 6.72 -52.88
N GLN A 67 3.33 7.21 -51.76
CA GLN A 67 4.02 8.13 -50.84
C GLN A 67 5.08 7.42 -49.95
N ALA A 68 5.09 6.09 -49.89
CA ALA A 68 6.11 5.34 -49.16
C ALA A 68 7.43 5.18 -49.95
N GLN A 69 7.47 5.56 -51.23
CA GLN A 69 8.64 5.45 -52.11
C GLN A 69 9.42 6.78 -52.32
N VAL A 70 9.05 7.89 -51.68
CA VAL A 70 9.65 9.22 -51.93
C VAL A 70 10.78 9.61 -50.94
N ASN A 71 11.04 8.82 -49.89
CA ASN A 71 12.13 9.10 -48.96
C ASN A 71 13.34 8.17 -49.18
N THR A 72 14.18 8.49 -50.16
CA THR A 72 15.59 8.05 -50.18
C THR A 72 16.43 9.07 -50.94
N PRO A 73 17.56 9.58 -50.38
CA PRO A 73 18.38 10.60 -51.05
C PRO A 73 19.20 10.06 -52.22
N THR A 74 19.36 10.94 -53.18
CA THR A 74 20.13 10.94 -54.43
C THR A 74 21.57 10.42 -54.29
N VAL A 75 22.00 9.55 -55.20
CA VAL A 75 23.42 9.46 -55.62
C VAL A 75 23.48 9.74 -57.12
N LEU A 76 24.45 10.59 -57.44
CA LEU A 76 24.69 11.24 -58.70
C LEU A 76 24.99 10.28 -59.85
N THR A 77 24.52 10.73 -61.00
CA THR A 77 24.83 10.34 -62.37
C THR A 77 26.33 10.23 -62.65
N ASN A 78 26.71 9.26 -63.48
CA ASN A 78 27.71 9.49 -64.51
C ASN A 78 27.27 8.78 -65.79
N ASP A 79 27.15 9.60 -66.84
CA ASP A 79 26.90 9.24 -68.23
C ASP A 79 28.05 8.40 -68.80
N THR A 80 27.75 7.53 -69.76
CA THR A 80 28.16 7.72 -71.16
C THR A 80 27.59 6.63 -72.07
N ASN A 81 27.00 7.11 -73.17
CA ASN A 81 26.56 6.34 -74.33
C ASN A 81 27.76 5.79 -75.11
N ALA A 82 27.62 4.57 -75.66
CA ALA A 82 28.22 4.23 -76.96
C ALA A 82 27.41 3.08 -77.60
N ASN A 83 26.89 3.34 -78.80
CA ASN A 83 26.30 2.36 -79.70
C ASN A 83 27.41 1.46 -80.27
N ASP A 84 27.23 0.14 -80.20
CA ASP A 84 27.98 -0.83 -81.01
C ASP A 84 26.98 -1.88 -81.54
N PRO A 85 26.82 -2.05 -82.88
CA PRO A 85 25.86 -2.99 -83.47
C PRO A 85 26.28 -4.47 -83.44
N ASP A 86 27.48 -4.83 -82.98
CA ASP A 86 27.99 -6.22 -83.04
C ASP A 86 28.16 -6.89 -81.66
N PHE A 87 27.18 -6.70 -80.78
CA PHE A 87 27.12 -7.41 -79.50
C PHE A 87 26.63 -8.87 -79.65
N MET A 88 27.58 -9.81 -79.68
CA MET A 88 27.35 -11.18 -79.19
C MET A 88 27.90 -11.29 -77.77
N PRO A 89 27.07 -11.45 -76.71
CA PRO A 89 27.57 -11.68 -75.37
C PRO A 89 28.19 -13.09 -75.27
N PRO A 90 29.35 -13.23 -74.60
CA PRO A 90 29.92 -14.53 -74.27
C PRO A 90 28.98 -15.31 -73.34
N SER A 91 28.90 -16.62 -73.53
CA SER A 91 28.16 -17.56 -72.70
C SER A 91 28.35 -17.27 -71.21
N ALA A 92 27.25 -16.99 -70.52
CA ALA A 92 27.22 -16.63 -69.10
C ALA A 92 27.99 -17.65 -68.23
N PRO A 93 28.84 -17.20 -67.29
CA PRO A 93 29.34 -18.08 -66.24
C PRO A 93 28.16 -18.45 -65.33
N LYS A 94 27.99 -19.75 -65.07
CA LYS A 94 26.98 -20.26 -64.13
C LYS A 94 27.14 -19.55 -62.78
N ARG A 95 26.19 -18.68 -62.41
CA ARG A 95 26.03 -18.22 -61.03
C ARG A 95 25.86 -19.44 -60.14
N ALA A 96 26.88 -19.76 -59.35
CA ALA A 96 26.73 -20.64 -58.21
C ALA A 96 25.64 -20.05 -57.30
N LYS A 97 24.47 -20.69 -57.27
CA LYS A 97 23.49 -20.46 -56.21
C LYS A 97 24.18 -20.93 -54.92
N LEU A 98 24.63 -20.01 -54.07
CA LEU A 98 24.84 -20.35 -52.66
C LEU A 98 23.48 -20.74 -52.07
N SER A 99 23.19 -22.05 -52.02
CA SER A 99 22.11 -22.57 -51.20
C SER A 99 22.52 -22.35 -49.75
N SER A 100 21.75 -21.56 -49.00
CA SER A 100 21.88 -21.55 -47.54
C SER A 100 21.82 -23.00 -47.02
N PRO A 101 22.63 -23.38 -46.01
CA PRO A 101 22.66 -24.75 -45.52
C PRO A 101 21.26 -25.22 -45.07
N LEU A 102 20.94 -26.50 -45.29
CA LEU A 102 19.65 -27.12 -44.96
C LEU A 102 19.30 -26.99 -43.46
N SER A 103 20.29 -26.85 -42.60
CA SER A 103 20.17 -26.61 -41.16
C SER A 103 21.36 -25.80 -40.64
N ILE A 104 21.10 -24.87 -39.72
CA ILE A 104 22.07 -24.09 -38.96
C ILE A 104 22.00 -24.57 -37.52
N SER A 105 23.14 -24.93 -36.95
CA SER A 105 23.26 -25.33 -35.54
C SER A 105 23.43 -24.09 -34.67
N LEU A 106 22.51 -23.86 -33.73
CA LEU A 106 22.55 -22.74 -32.79
C LEU A 106 22.88 -23.25 -31.38
N PRO A 107 23.66 -22.50 -30.57
CA PRO A 107 24.02 -22.88 -29.20
C PRO A 107 22.85 -22.64 -28.23
N ILE A 108 21.70 -23.20 -28.55
CA ILE A 108 20.49 -23.17 -27.73
C ILE A 108 20.20 -24.61 -27.33
N SER A 109 19.98 -24.84 -26.04
CA SER A 109 19.72 -26.18 -25.53
C SER A 109 18.37 -26.73 -26.00
N SER A 110 18.24 -28.05 -26.19
CA SER A 110 16.96 -28.68 -26.55
C SER A 110 16.67 -29.98 -25.82
N THR A 111 15.38 -30.34 -25.78
CA THR A 111 14.89 -31.63 -25.27
C THR A 111 14.93 -32.72 -26.35
N ILE A 112 14.63 -33.96 -25.96
CA ILE A 112 14.59 -35.10 -26.88
C ILE A 112 13.49 -34.90 -27.93
N LYS A 113 13.86 -34.95 -29.21
CA LYS A 113 12.91 -35.08 -30.32
C LYS A 113 12.43 -36.53 -30.38
N GLY A 114 11.22 -36.80 -29.91
CA GLY A 114 10.67 -38.15 -29.89
C GLY A 114 9.15 -38.19 -29.95
N HIS A 115 8.62 -39.14 -30.72
CA HIS A 115 7.18 -39.42 -30.80
C HIS A 115 6.77 -40.63 -29.93
N ALA A 116 7.73 -41.45 -29.50
CA ALA A 116 7.48 -42.69 -28.77
C ALA A 116 7.57 -42.56 -27.24
N GLN A 117 8.16 -41.47 -26.73
CA GLN A 117 8.42 -41.24 -25.31
C GLN A 117 8.04 -39.81 -24.93
N CYS A 118 7.61 -39.62 -23.69
CA CYS A 118 7.40 -38.29 -23.14
C CYS A 118 8.73 -37.51 -23.07
N CYS A 119 8.77 -36.29 -23.61
CA CYS A 119 9.95 -35.42 -23.59
C CYS A 119 10.37 -34.92 -22.18
N LEU A 120 9.60 -35.25 -21.14
CA LEU A 120 9.82 -34.84 -19.75
C LEU A 120 10.21 -36.06 -18.90
N CYS A 121 9.27 -36.99 -18.69
CA CYS A 121 9.49 -38.14 -17.81
C CYS A 121 10.04 -39.39 -18.52
N LYS A 122 10.34 -39.31 -19.83
CA LYS A 122 10.85 -40.40 -20.67
C LYS A 122 9.98 -41.68 -20.73
N LYS A 123 8.79 -41.68 -20.12
CA LYS A 123 7.85 -42.82 -20.16
C LYS A 123 7.28 -43.01 -21.56
N ARG A 124 7.23 -44.27 -22.01
CA ARG A 124 6.50 -44.72 -23.21
C ARG A 124 5.03 -44.94 -22.84
N GLY A 125 4.10 -44.58 -23.71
CA GLY A 125 2.69 -44.85 -23.44
C GLY A 125 1.78 -44.59 -24.63
N PRO A 126 0.61 -45.24 -24.68
CA PRO A 126 -0.33 -45.13 -25.80
C PRO A 126 -1.05 -43.77 -25.88
N LYS A 127 -1.00 -42.95 -24.82
CA LYS A 127 -1.71 -41.66 -24.70
C LYS A 127 -0.75 -40.46 -24.57
N LEU A 128 0.27 -40.37 -25.42
CA LEU A 128 1.15 -39.19 -25.48
C LEU A 128 0.54 -38.10 -26.36
N MET A 129 0.45 -36.87 -25.84
CA MET A 129 -0.07 -35.71 -26.58
C MET A 129 1.08 -34.87 -27.13
N VAL A 130 0.89 -34.29 -28.31
CA VAL A 130 1.86 -33.33 -28.87
C VAL A 130 1.92 -32.10 -27.96
N VAL A 131 3.14 -31.67 -27.62
CA VAL A 131 3.33 -30.48 -26.79
C VAL A 131 2.81 -29.25 -27.56
N PRO A 132 1.84 -28.50 -27.00
CA PRO A 132 1.30 -27.30 -27.65
C PRO A 132 2.39 -26.29 -28.00
N GLN A 133 2.22 -25.57 -29.11
CA GLN A 133 3.19 -24.55 -29.55
C GLN A 133 3.45 -23.49 -28.48
N GLU A 134 2.40 -23.04 -27.78
CA GLU A 134 2.49 -22.05 -26.72
C GLU A 134 3.32 -22.55 -25.54
N ALA A 135 3.13 -23.80 -25.10
CA ALA A 135 3.95 -24.42 -24.06
C ALA A 135 5.43 -24.54 -24.47
N ARG A 136 5.71 -24.92 -25.73
CA ARG A 136 7.09 -24.98 -26.26
C ARG A 136 7.76 -23.60 -26.28
N PHE A 137 7.00 -22.58 -26.65
CA PHE A 137 7.48 -21.21 -26.73
C PHE A 137 7.71 -20.59 -25.35
N HIS A 138 6.82 -20.84 -24.37
CA HIS A 138 7.00 -20.43 -22.98
C HIS A 138 8.25 -21.03 -22.35
N THR A 139 8.50 -22.34 -22.55
CA THR A 139 9.75 -22.98 -22.08
C THR A 139 10.99 -22.32 -22.69
N PHE A 140 10.93 -21.93 -23.97
CA PHE A 140 12.03 -21.21 -24.60
C PHE A 140 12.27 -19.83 -23.95
N LEU A 141 11.20 -19.05 -23.71
CA LEU A 141 11.32 -17.74 -23.09
C LEU A 141 11.83 -17.78 -21.64
N GLU A 142 11.39 -18.76 -20.85
CA GLU A 142 11.72 -18.85 -19.41
C GLU A 142 13.05 -19.55 -19.14
N LYS A 143 13.35 -20.62 -19.89
CA LYS A 143 14.49 -21.50 -19.61
C LYS A 143 15.57 -21.50 -20.68
N ASN A 144 15.36 -20.81 -21.81
CA ASN A 144 16.24 -20.88 -22.98
C ASN A 144 16.44 -22.33 -23.48
N ILE A 145 15.39 -23.17 -23.38
CA ILE A 145 15.37 -24.55 -23.85
C ILE A 145 14.33 -24.70 -24.97
N ILE A 146 14.74 -25.24 -26.11
CA ILE A 146 13.87 -25.55 -27.24
C ILE A 146 13.25 -26.94 -27.06
N ILE A 147 11.93 -27.00 -27.12
CA ILE A 147 11.22 -28.26 -27.31
C ILE A 147 10.94 -28.42 -28.81
N PRO A 148 11.53 -29.43 -29.47
CA PRO A 148 11.35 -29.62 -30.91
C PRO A 148 9.88 -29.78 -31.30
N ALA A 149 9.50 -29.27 -32.47
CA ALA A 149 8.15 -29.45 -33.00
C ALA A 149 7.80 -30.94 -33.13
N GLY A 150 6.57 -31.29 -32.73
CA GLY A 150 6.10 -32.68 -32.73
C GLY A 150 6.55 -33.53 -31.54
N SER A 151 7.35 -32.98 -30.61
CA SER A 151 7.65 -33.64 -29.32
C SER A 151 6.36 -33.94 -28.57
N ARG A 152 6.30 -35.09 -27.90
CA ARG A 152 5.11 -35.50 -27.17
C ARG A 152 5.36 -35.57 -25.67
N CYS A 153 4.33 -35.32 -24.86
CA CYS A 153 4.38 -35.42 -23.41
C CYS A 153 3.16 -36.16 -22.83
N CYS A 154 3.26 -36.60 -21.57
CA CYS A 154 2.12 -37.18 -20.85
C CYS A 154 1.06 -36.10 -20.55
N PRO A 155 -0.24 -36.40 -20.64
CA PRO A 155 -1.32 -35.46 -20.34
C PRO A 155 -1.21 -34.80 -18.96
N ARG A 156 -0.74 -35.55 -17.96
CA ARG A 156 -0.54 -35.06 -16.58
C ARG A 156 0.43 -33.87 -16.45
N HIS A 157 1.29 -33.65 -17.44
CA HIS A 157 2.25 -32.54 -17.42
C HIS A 157 1.67 -31.26 -18.02
N LEU A 158 0.50 -31.33 -18.65
CA LEU A 158 -0.17 -30.19 -19.26
C LEU A 158 -1.31 -29.69 -18.35
N CYS A 159 -1.46 -28.38 -18.30
CA CYS A 159 -2.61 -27.67 -17.75
C CYS A 159 -3.24 -26.77 -18.82
N THR A 160 -4.29 -26.03 -18.47
CA THR A 160 -5.02 -25.13 -19.37
C THR A 160 -4.14 -24.04 -20.00
N GLU A 161 -3.05 -23.63 -19.35
CA GLU A 161 -2.14 -22.55 -19.80
C GLU A 161 -0.77 -23.06 -20.30
N GLY A 162 -0.55 -24.38 -20.41
CA GLY A 162 0.73 -24.94 -20.85
C GLY A 162 1.21 -26.11 -19.99
N PHE A 163 2.44 -26.05 -19.48
CA PHE A 163 2.95 -27.06 -18.54
C PHE A 163 2.50 -26.76 -17.10
N THR A 164 2.28 -27.80 -16.28
CA THR A 164 2.12 -27.62 -14.82
C THR A 164 3.41 -27.05 -14.22
N LYS A 165 3.34 -26.36 -13.06
CA LYS A 165 4.54 -25.79 -12.40
C LYS A 165 5.64 -26.84 -12.18
N GLU A 166 5.25 -27.99 -11.62
CA GLU A 166 6.13 -29.15 -11.39
C GLU A 166 6.77 -29.64 -12.71
N ALA A 167 5.96 -29.81 -13.76
CA ALA A 167 6.46 -30.26 -15.05
C ALA A 167 7.37 -29.22 -15.72
N ASN A 168 7.12 -27.93 -15.51
CA ASN A 168 7.94 -26.86 -16.04
C ASN A 168 9.29 -26.81 -15.32
N GLU A 169 9.35 -27.05 -14.00
CA GLU A 169 10.59 -27.16 -13.22
C GLU A 169 11.45 -28.36 -13.67
N ASP A 170 10.82 -29.50 -13.93
CA ASP A 170 11.47 -30.75 -14.35
C ASP A 170 12.02 -30.75 -15.79
N ILE A 171 11.72 -29.72 -16.60
CA ILE A 171 12.26 -29.62 -17.97
C ILE A 171 13.78 -29.44 -17.91
N THR A 172 14.49 -30.44 -18.43
CA THR A 172 15.95 -30.47 -18.55
C THR A 172 16.37 -30.58 -20.01
N SER A 173 17.49 -29.94 -20.35
CA SER A 173 18.08 -30.08 -21.69
C SER A 173 18.80 -31.41 -21.83
N VAL A 174 18.75 -31.98 -23.03
CA VAL A 174 19.47 -33.21 -23.39
C VAL A 174 20.57 -32.90 -24.40
N TYR A 175 20.35 -31.89 -25.25
CA TYR A 175 21.34 -31.40 -26.21
C TYR A 175 21.68 -29.94 -25.88
N THR A 176 22.95 -29.59 -26.04
CA THR A 176 23.47 -28.21 -25.83
C THR A 176 23.37 -27.34 -27.08
N VAL A 177 23.11 -27.96 -28.23
CA VAL A 177 22.99 -27.33 -29.54
C VAL A 177 21.67 -27.77 -30.17
N SER A 178 21.02 -26.85 -30.90
CA SER A 178 19.75 -27.10 -31.60
C SER A 178 19.88 -26.74 -33.07
N ASP A 179 19.47 -27.66 -33.93
CA ASP A 179 19.48 -27.45 -35.38
C ASP A 179 18.19 -26.80 -35.86
N PHE A 180 18.32 -25.68 -36.57
CA PHE A 180 17.22 -24.96 -37.17
C PHE A 180 17.38 -24.95 -38.69
N ASN A 181 16.34 -25.38 -39.41
CA ASN A 181 16.24 -25.05 -40.82
C ASN A 181 15.76 -23.60 -40.99
N ARG A 182 15.87 -23.07 -42.22
CA ARG A 182 15.44 -21.70 -42.55
C ARG A 182 14.02 -21.40 -42.06
N SER A 183 13.08 -22.33 -42.25
CA SER A 183 11.67 -22.12 -41.90
C SER A 183 11.46 -22.07 -40.38
N GLY A 184 12.09 -22.97 -39.62
CA GLY A 184 11.98 -23.01 -38.15
C GLY A 184 12.63 -21.80 -37.49
N LEU A 185 13.72 -21.28 -38.06
CA LEU A 185 14.34 -20.05 -37.58
C LEU A 185 13.45 -18.82 -37.83
N LEU A 186 12.86 -18.72 -39.03
CA LEU A 186 11.91 -17.64 -39.35
C LEU A 186 10.65 -17.74 -38.47
N GLU A 187 10.11 -18.94 -38.26
CA GLU A 187 8.96 -19.17 -37.36
C GLU A 187 9.29 -18.75 -35.91
N LEU A 188 10.47 -19.08 -35.40
CA LEU A 188 10.89 -18.65 -34.06
C LEU A 188 11.03 -17.13 -33.98
N ILE A 189 11.69 -16.49 -34.96
CA ILE A 189 11.84 -15.03 -35.01
C ILE A 189 10.48 -14.34 -35.12
N ASP A 190 9.58 -14.85 -35.97
CA ASP A 190 8.24 -14.32 -36.13
C ASP A 190 7.42 -14.51 -34.85
N THR A 191 7.52 -15.66 -34.19
CA THR A 191 6.86 -15.90 -32.90
C THR A 191 7.39 -14.97 -31.80
N ILE A 192 8.71 -14.76 -31.73
CA ILE A 192 9.34 -13.79 -30.83
C ILE A 192 8.85 -12.37 -31.14
N ARG A 193 8.84 -11.98 -32.42
CA ARG A 193 8.38 -10.67 -32.87
C ARG A 193 6.91 -10.47 -32.55
N GLU A 194 6.06 -11.45 -32.80
CA GLU A 194 4.64 -11.40 -32.46
C GLU A 194 4.43 -11.30 -30.95
N HIS A 195 5.16 -12.08 -30.16
CA HIS A 195 5.10 -12.00 -28.71
C HIS A 195 5.57 -10.63 -28.20
N ALA A 196 6.68 -10.11 -28.74
CA ALA A 196 7.19 -8.78 -28.44
C ALA A 196 6.21 -7.68 -28.86
N LEU A 197 5.53 -7.80 -30.01
CA LEU A 197 4.50 -6.85 -30.46
C LEU A 197 3.24 -6.93 -29.59
N LYS A 198 2.81 -8.13 -29.20
CA LYS A 198 1.69 -8.37 -28.26
C LYS A 198 1.99 -7.75 -26.88
N ASN A 199 3.26 -7.82 -26.44
CA ASN A 199 3.69 -7.32 -25.14
C ASN A 199 4.35 -5.93 -25.16
N LYS A 200 4.48 -5.28 -26.33
CA LYS A 200 5.04 -3.92 -26.47
C LYS A 200 4.30 -2.88 -25.62
N ASN A 201 3.00 -3.13 -25.40
CA ASN A 201 2.09 -2.30 -24.62
C ASN A 201 1.67 -2.98 -23.32
N ALA A 202 2.48 -3.93 -22.81
CA ALA A 202 2.20 -4.63 -21.57
C ALA A 202 1.88 -3.61 -20.48
N ARG A 203 0.73 -3.84 -19.85
CA ARG A 203 0.23 -3.03 -18.75
C ARG A 203 0.14 -3.93 -17.53
N ILE A 204 0.11 -3.31 -16.36
CA ILE A 204 -0.43 -3.99 -15.19
C ILE A 204 -1.85 -4.45 -15.55
N ASP A 205 -2.08 -5.75 -15.48
CA ASP A 205 -3.30 -6.39 -15.98
C ASP A 205 -3.88 -7.30 -14.91
N PHE A 206 -4.96 -6.83 -14.27
CA PHE A 206 -5.67 -7.60 -13.24
C PHE A 206 -6.59 -8.68 -13.82
N ASP A 207 -6.74 -8.76 -15.14
CA ASP A 207 -7.55 -9.78 -15.81
C ASP A 207 -6.76 -11.07 -16.10
N LYS A 208 -5.42 -11.01 -16.09
CA LYS A 208 -4.55 -12.17 -16.34
C LYS A 208 -4.02 -12.75 -15.03
N SER A 209 -4.36 -14.00 -14.76
CA SER A 209 -3.92 -14.78 -13.58
C SER A 209 -2.40 -14.91 -13.44
N SER A 210 -1.67 -14.95 -14.55
CA SER A 210 -0.21 -15.15 -14.60
C SER A 210 0.61 -13.86 -14.64
N SER A 211 -0.01 -12.69 -14.69
CA SER A 211 0.70 -11.41 -14.87
C SER A 211 1.30 -10.84 -13.58
N LEU A 212 0.70 -11.14 -12.43
CA LEU A 212 1.03 -10.54 -11.14
C LEU A 212 0.97 -11.61 -10.04
N ASN A 213 1.98 -11.67 -9.19
CA ASN A 213 2.00 -12.57 -8.04
C ASN A 213 1.35 -11.93 -6.80
N ASP A 214 1.23 -12.68 -5.70
CA ASP A 214 0.60 -12.20 -4.46
C ASP A 214 1.32 -10.97 -3.86
N THR A 215 2.64 -10.90 -3.99
CA THR A 215 3.43 -9.74 -3.55
C THR A 215 3.10 -8.51 -4.37
N ASP A 216 2.93 -8.65 -5.68
CA ASP A 216 2.53 -7.56 -6.56
C ASP A 216 1.12 -7.06 -6.22
N PHE A 217 0.17 -7.97 -5.98
CA PHE A 217 -1.17 -7.61 -5.52
C PHE A 217 -1.12 -6.87 -4.17
N ARG A 218 -0.36 -7.35 -3.18
CA ARG A 218 -0.24 -6.66 -1.88
C ARG A 218 0.38 -5.27 -2.02
N ASN A 219 1.37 -5.12 -2.90
CA ASN A 219 2.04 -3.84 -3.14
C ASN A 219 1.12 -2.85 -3.85
N LEU A 220 0.39 -3.32 -4.88
CA LEU A 220 -0.50 -2.50 -5.69
C LEU A 220 -1.80 -2.21 -4.96
N THR A 221 -2.55 -3.22 -4.53
CA THR A 221 -3.92 -3.08 -4.02
C THR A 221 -4.01 -3.11 -2.50
N GLY A 222 -2.99 -3.63 -1.81
CA GLY A 222 -3.03 -3.88 -0.37
C GLY A 222 -3.67 -5.21 0.04
N LEU A 223 -4.05 -6.04 -0.94
CA LEU A 223 -4.76 -7.31 -0.79
C LEU A 223 -3.93 -8.47 -1.38
N THR A 224 -4.19 -9.69 -0.93
CA THR A 224 -3.75 -10.90 -1.64
C THR A 224 -4.56 -11.08 -2.92
N ILE A 225 -4.14 -12.01 -3.80
CA ILE A 225 -4.94 -12.40 -4.96
C ILE A 225 -6.31 -12.89 -4.51
N THR A 226 -6.35 -13.79 -3.51
CA THR A 226 -7.60 -14.37 -2.99
C THR A 226 -8.53 -13.32 -2.39
N ASP A 227 -8.00 -12.36 -1.64
CA ASP A 227 -8.79 -11.28 -1.05
C ASP A 227 -9.33 -10.32 -2.12
N PHE A 228 -8.54 -10.08 -3.17
CA PHE A 228 -8.98 -9.28 -4.31
C PHE A 228 -10.12 -9.96 -5.07
N GLU A 229 -10.01 -11.27 -5.31
CA GLU A 229 -11.09 -12.07 -5.90
C GLU A 229 -12.36 -12.02 -5.06
N ASP A 230 -12.22 -12.21 -3.74
CA ASP A 230 -13.34 -12.13 -2.79
C ASP A 230 -13.99 -10.74 -2.89
N LEU A 231 -13.23 -9.64 -2.86
CA LEU A 231 -13.78 -8.29 -3.02
C LEU A 231 -14.54 -8.13 -4.34
N CYS A 232 -13.96 -8.60 -5.45
CA CYS A 232 -14.62 -8.57 -6.76
C CYS A 232 -15.93 -9.37 -6.77
N SER A 233 -16.00 -10.51 -6.08
CA SER A 233 -17.22 -11.35 -6.02
C SER A 233 -18.40 -10.66 -5.31
N HIS A 234 -18.13 -9.65 -4.47
CA HIS A 234 -19.18 -8.86 -3.83
C HIS A 234 -19.84 -7.85 -4.78
N ILE A 235 -19.23 -7.57 -5.94
CA ILE A 235 -19.66 -6.54 -6.87
C ILE A 235 -20.37 -7.19 -8.07
N PRO A 236 -21.65 -6.89 -8.33
CA PRO A 236 -22.36 -7.41 -9.49
C PRO A 236 -21.69 -6.98 -10.80
N ASN A 237 -21.63 -7.87 -11.79
CA ASN A 237 -21.05 -7.56 -13.10
C ASN A 237 -21.77 -6.40 -13.83
N SER A 238 -23.02 -6.09 -13.47
CA SER A 238 -23.77 -4.95 -13.98
C SER A 238 -23.35 -3.60 -13.36
N ALA A 239 -22.70 -3.61 -12.19
CA ALA A 239 -22.32 -2.39 -11.46
C ALA A 239 -21.19 -1.62 -12.15
N ILE A 240 -20.30 -2.32 -12.87
CA ILE A 240 -19.23 -1.68 -13.66
C ILE A 240 -19.32 -2.18 -15.10
N ARG A 241 -19.66 -1.28 -16.02
CA ARG A 241 -19.69 -1.60 -17.45
C ARG A 241 -18.28 -1.83 -17.99
N ASP A 242 -18.06 -3.05 -18.46
CA ASP A 242 -16.87 -3.45 -19.20
C ASP A 242 -16.74 -2.69 -20.53
N THR A 243 -15.50 -2.43 -20.90
CA THR A 243 -15.13 -1.84 -22.19
C THR A 243 -13.91 -2.56 -22.74
N ARG A 244 -13.57 -2.31 -24.01
CA ARG A 244 -12.39 -2.88 -24.66
C ARG A 244 -11.07 -2.64 -23.90
N VAL A 245 -11.00 -1.61 -23.05
CA VAL A 245 -9.76 -1.20 -22.36
C VAL A 245 -9.81 -1.43 -20.85
N ARG A 246 -10.97 -1.74 -20.26
CA ARG A 246 -11.10 -1.94 -18.81
C ARG A 246 -12.26 -2.89 -18.52
N SER A 247 -11.98 -3.93 -17.76
CA SER A 247 -12.97 -4.78 -17.10
C SER A 247 -13.35 -4.20 -15.74
N MET A 248 -14.35 -4.79 -15.09
CA MET A 248 -14.67 -4.59 -13.67
C MET A 248 -13.43 -4.78 -12.78
N ARG A 249 -12.70 -5.89 -12.95
CA ARG A 249 -11.50 -6.23 -12.18
C ARG A 249 -10.42 -5.16 -12.35
N THR A 250 -10.14 -4.79 -13.59
CA THR A 250 -9.18 -3.72 -13.90
C THR A 250 -9.60 -2.40 -13.25
N CYS A 251 -10.89 -2.05 -13.24
CA CYS A 251 -11.36 -0.82 -12.58
C CYS A 251 -11.15 -0.83 -11.07
N ILE A 252 -11.48 -1.95 -10.42
CA ILE A 252 -11.28 -2.13 -8.98
C ILE A 252 -9.78 -2.12 -8.65
N GLY A 253 -8.96 -2.82 -9.43
CA GLY A 253 -7.51 -2.85 -9.25
C GLY A 253 -6.86 -1.48 -9.39
N ILE A 254 -7.24 -0.69 -10.40
CA ILE A 254 -6.79 0.72 -10.55
C ILE A 254 -7.21 1.55 -9.33
N PHE A 255 -8.44 1.37 -8.85
CA PHE A 255 -8.95 2.11 -7.71
C PHE A 255 -8.18 1.80 -6.42
N LEU A 256 -8.01 0.51 -6.10
CA LEU A 256 -7.20 0.07 -4.96
C LEU A 256 -5.75 0.52 -5.08
N THR A 257 -5.17 0.44 -6.29
CA THR A 257 -3.82 0.97 -6.57
C THR A 257 -3.71 2.45 -6.23
N LYS A 258 -4.73 3.24 -6.56
CA LYS A 258 -4.77 4.65 -6.19
C LYS A 258 -4.86 4.86 -4.68
N LEU A 259 -5.73 4.13 -3.98
CA LEU A 259 -5.87 4.23 -2.52
C LEU A 259 -4.57 3.85 -1.80
N ARG A 260 -3.96 2.74 -2.22
CA ARG A 260 -2.76 2.16 -1.62
C ARG A 260 -1.52 3.02 -1.81
N SER A 261 -1.28 3.51 -3.04
CA SER A 261 -0.06 4.26 -3.40
C SER A 261 -0.19 5.78 -3.28
N GLY A 262 -1.42 6.32 -3.40
CA GLY A 262 -1.67 7.76 -3.50
C GLY A 262 -1.17 8.38 -4.80
N MET A 263 -0.99 7.60 -5.88
CA MET A 263 -0.46 8.10 -7.17
C MET A 263 -1.46 9.00 -7.92
N SER A 264 -0.90 9.88 -8.75
CA SER A 264 -1.67 10.75 -9.65
C SER A 264 -2.29 9.95 -10.79
N ASN A 265 -3.39 10.44 -11.37
CA ASN A 265 -4.01 9.77 -12.51
C ASN A 265 -3.10 9.72 -13.75
N LYS A 266 -2.10 10.61 -13.87
CA LYS A 266 -1.11 10.58 -14.95
C LYS A 266 -0.13 9.40 -14.81
N ILE A 267 0.33 9.16 -13.59
CA ILE A 267 1.21 8.01 -13.30
C ILE A 267 0.43 6.70 -13.51
N LEU A 268 -0.79 6.62 -12.97
CA LEU A 268 -1.64 5.45 -13.19
C LEU A 268 -1.94 5.23 -14.69
N ALA A 269 -2.19 6.28 -15.47
CA ALA A 269 -2.36 6.17 -16.91
C ALA A 269 -1.13 5.54 -17.61
N THR A 270 0.07 5.86 -17.13
CA THR A 270 1.33 5.29 -17.63
C THR A 270 1.45 3.82 -17.25
N LEU A 271 1.24 3.47 -15.98
CA LEU A 271 1.35 2.10 -15.47
C LEU A 271 0.35 1.12 -16.10
N PHE A 272 -0.88 1.58 -16.32
CA PHE A 272 -1.94 0.77 -16.90
C PHE A 272 -2.04 0.92 -18.42
N ASN A 273 -1.18 1.73 -19.03
CA ASN A 273 -1.17 2.05 -20.45
C ASN A 273 -2.58 2.37 -21.01
N ILE A 274 -3.33 3.21 -20.28
CA ILE A 274 -4.65 3.70 -20.69
C ILE A 274 -4.73 5.20 -20.46
N SER A 275 -5.63 5.89 -21.16
CA SER A 275 -5.75 7.34 -21.03
C SER A 275 -6.12 7.78 -19.61
N LYS A 276 -5.65 8.97 -19.21
CA LYS A 276 -5.98 9.60 -17.92
C LYS A 276 -7.50 9.69 -17.68
N ASP A 277 -8.29 9.93 -18.73
CA ASP A 277 -9.75 9.97 -18.63
C ASP A 277 -10.36 8.59 -18.39
N SER A 278 -9.80 7.55 -18.99
CA SER A 278 -10.21 6.17 -18.70
C SER A 278 -9.88 5.79 -17.25
N ILE A 279 -8.72 6.20 -16.72
CA ILE A 279 -8.38 6.04 -15.29
C ILE A 279 -9.41 6.73 -14.41
N ARG A 280 -9.75 8.00 -14.70
CA ARG A 280 -10.73 8.76 -13.92
C ARG A 280 -12.10 8.07 -13.92
N LYS A 281 -12.55 7.58 -15.09
CA LYS A 281 -13.81 6.85 -15.23
C LYS A 281 -13.78 5.52 -14.47
N ALA A 282 -12.68 4.77 -14.56
CA ALA A 282 -12.47 3.51 -13.85
C ALA A 282 -12.55 3.69 -12.33
N ILE A 283 -11.85 4.69 -11.78
CA ILE A 283 -11.91 5.03 -10.35
C ILE A 283 -13.32 5.42 -9.94
N SER A 284 -14.02 6.23 -10.74
CA SER A 284 -15.38 6.65 -10.42
C SER A 284 -16.33 5.45 -10.36
N SER A 285 -16.34 4.59 -11.38
CA SER A 285 -17.22 3.42 -11.41
C SER A 285 -16.89 2.42 -10.30
N ALA A 286 -15.60 2.21 -10.01
CA ALA A 286 -15.19 1.33 -8.93
C ALA A 286 -15.60 1.88 -7.55
N ARG A 287 -15.42 3.19 -7.32
CA ARG A 287 -15.87 3.85 -6.09
C ARG A 287 -17.37 3.68 -5.88
N ASP A 288 -18.16 3.95 -6.91
CA ASP A 288 -19.63 3.90 -6.80
C ASP A 288 -20.10 2.44 -6.54
N ALA A 289 -19.49 1.46 -7.20
CA ALA A 289 -19.77 0.04 -6.99
C ALA A 289 -19.36 -0.45 -5.59
N VAL A 290 -18.16 -0.11 -5.11
CA VAL A 290 -17.67 -0.48 -3.76
C VAL A 290 -18.53 0.17 -2.67
N LYS A 291 -18.95 1.43 -2.87
CA LYS A 291 -19.86 2.13 -1.96
C LYS A 291 -21.19 1.42 -1.79
N GLN A 292 -21.75 0.91 -2.88
CA GLN A 292 -23.08 0.29 -2.87
C GLN A 292 -23.05 -1.18 -2.42
N HIS A 293 -22.06 -1.96 -2.85
CA HIS A 293 -22.13 -3.43 -2.75
C HIS A 293 -21.15 -4.07 -1.75
N PHE A 294 -20.08 -3.37 -1.39
CA PHE A 294 -19.05 -3.90 -0.48
C PHE A 294 -19.07 -3.19 0.88
N THR A 295 -19.03 -1.86 0.89
CA THR A 295 -18.87 -1.06 2.12
C THR A 295 -19.95 -1.32 3.17
N PRO A 296 -21.25 -1.36 2.84
CA PRO A 296 -22.30 -1.55 3.84
C PRO A 296 -22.31 -2.93 4.49
N LYS A 297 -21.61 -3.92 3.91
CA LYS A 297 -21.50 -5.27 4.48
C LYS A 297 -20.47 -5.34 5.62
N TYR A 298 -19.56 -4.37 5.68
CA TYR A 298 -18.38 -4.40 6.56
C TYR A 298 -18.15 -3.10 7.32
N LEU A 299 -19.08 -2.13 7.23
CA LEU A 299 -19.00 -0.86 7.92
C LEU A 299 -20.37 -0.17 8.04
N GLY A 300 -20.59 0.50 9.18
CA GLY A 300 -21.80 1.24 9.53
C GLY A 300 -22.59 0.51 10.61
N PHE A 301 -23.25 1.20 11.53
CA PHE A 301 -23.86 0.53 12.70
C PHE A 301 -24.83 -0.61 12.36
N ASP A 302 -25.53 -0.54 11.23
CA ASP A 302 -26.44 -1.60 10.75
C ASP A 302 -25.72 -2.90 10.30
N HIS A 303 -24.40 -2.89 10.04
CA HIS A 303 -23.69 -4.06 9.49
C HIS A 303 -23.31 -5.11 10.53
N VAL A 304 -23.24 -4.73 11.81
CA VAL A 304 -22.82 -5.60 12.91
C VAL A 304 -23.71 -5.37 14.12
N SER A 305 -24.28 -6.44 14.68
CA SER A 305 -25.11 -6.31 15.87
C SER A 305 -24.27 -5.99 17.10
N ARG A 306 -24.92 -5.40 18.10
CA ARG A 306 -24.32 -5.12 19.39
C ARG A 306 -23.79 -6.40 20.05
N GLU A 307 -24.56 -7.48 20.01
CA GLU A 307 -24.22 -8.78 20.60
C GLU A 307 -22.98 -9.38 19.93
N SER A 308 -22.88 -9.27 18.60
CA SER A 308 -21.70 -9.73 17.86
C SER A 308 -20.45 -8.93 18.25
N VAL A 309 -20.58 -7.61 18.48
CA VAL A 309 -19.48 -6.80 18.99
C VAL A 309 -19.06 -7.26 20.38
N ILE A 310 -20.01 -7.50 21.29
CA ILE A 310 -19.71 -7.98 22.63
C ILE A 310 -18.96 -9.32 22.59
N GLN A 311 -19.45 -10.27 21.79
CA GLN A 311 -18.89 -11.62 21.73
C GLN A 311 -17.53 -11.68 21.04
N ASN A 312 -17.37 -10.97 19.92
CA ASN A 312 -16.22 -11.16 19.02
C ASN A 312 -15.22 -10.00 19.03
N HIS A 313 -15.63 -8.82 19.52
CA HIS A 313 -14.87 -7.59 19.34
C HIS A 313 -14.67 -6.75 20.60
N THR A 314 -15.30 -7.12 21.73
CA THR A 314 -14.99 -6.61 23.06
C THR A 314 -13.95 -7.51 23.72
N ARG A 315 -12.75 -6.98 23.89
CA ARG A 315 -11.63 -7.69 24.52
C ARG A 315 -11.91 -7.91 26.02
N PRO A 316 -11.67 -9.11 26.58
CA PRO A 316 -11.89 -9.39 28.00
C PRO A 316 -11.20 -8.39 28.94
N LEU A 317 -10.01 -7.90 28.59
CA LEU A 317 -9.32 -6.88 29.39
C LEU A 317 -10.19 -5.64 29.59
N ALA A 318 -10.84 -5.15 28.52
CA ALA A 318 -11.67 -3.96 28.62
C ALA A 318 -12.94 -4.23 29.42
N GLN A 319 -13.52 -5.43 29.27
CA GLN A 319 -14.66 -5.87 30.07
C GLN A 319 -14.30 -5.92 31.56
N THR A 320 -13.14 -6.50 31.93
CA THR A 320 -12.66 -6.49 33.32
C THR A 320 -12.47 -5.07 33.85
N LEU A 321 -11.90 -4.17 33.04
CA LEU A 321 -11.57 -2.82 33.49
C LEU A 321 -12.79 -1.89 33.60
N PHE A 322 -13.78 -2.01 32.71
CA PHE A 322 -14.86 -1.03 32.57
C PHE A 322 -16.27 -1.61 32.44
N GLY A 323 -16.40 -2.91 32.23
CA GLY A 323 -17.69 -3.58 32.19
C GLY A 323 -18.21 -3.96 33.57
N ASP A 324 -19.40 -4.56 33.60
CA ASP A 324 -19.99 -5.14 34.80
C ASP A 324 -19.66 -6.65 34.87
N ILE A 325 -19.58 -7.18 36.09
CA ILE A 325 -19.46 -8.61 36.41
C ILE A 325 -20.75 -9.34 36.03
N THR A 326 -21.89 -8.65 36.11
CA THR A 326 -23.20 -9.27 35.87
C THR A 326 -23.65 -9.24 34.41
N ASN A 327 -23.20 -8.26 33.62
CA ASN A 327 -23.58 -8.07 32.23
C ASN A 327 -22.38 -7.67 31.35
N THR A 328 -22.19 -8.41 30.26
CA THR A 328 -21.24 -8.04 29.21
C THR A 328 -21.77 -6.84 28.42
N THR A 329 -20.96 -5.77 28.29
CA THR A 329 -21.38 -4.51 27.65
C THR A 329 -20.58 -4.25 26.39
N ALA A 330 -21.16 -3.50 25.45
CA ALA A 330 -20.42 -3.07 24.28
C ALA A 330 -19.47 -1.94 24.70
N ILE A 331 -18.19 -2.06 24.33
CA ILE A 331 -17.17 -1.06 24.65
C ILE A 331 -16.58 -0.52 23.34
N LEU A 332 -16.90 0.73 23.03
CA LEU A 332 -16.37 1.42 21.86
C LEU A 332 -15.35 2.49 22.27
N VAL A 333 -14.24 2.54 21.55
CA VAL A 333 -13.25 3.60 21.58
C VAL A 333 -13.54 4.57 20.45
N ILE A 334 -13.81 5.83 20.78
CA ILE A 334 -14.16 6.87 19.81
C ILE A 334 -13.01 7.87 19.72
N ASP A 335 -12.61 8.19 18.49
CA ASP A 335 -11.55 9.17 18.23
C ASP A 335 -11.72 9.88 16.90
N GLY A 336 -11.27 11.13 16.83
CA GLY A 336 -11.19 11.89 15.59
C GLY A 336 -9.89 11.59 14.86
N THR A 337 -9.96 11.04 13.64
CA THR A 337 -8.80 11.00 12.74
C THR A 337 -8.75 12.25 11.88
N TYR A 338 -7.65 12.47 11.17
CA TYR A 338 -7.51 13.64 10.31
C TYR A 338 -6.96 13.27 8.94
N ILE A 339 -7.44 13.92 7.89
CA ILE A 339 -6.92 13.79 6.54
C ILE A 339 -6.42 15.16 6.11
N TYR A 340 -5.13 15.26 5.81
CA TYR A 340 -4.55 16.52 5.32
C TYR A 340 -5.06 16.83 3.93
N ILE A 341 -5.38 18.09 3.69
CA ILE A 341 -5.84 18.58 2.37
C ILE A 341 -4.95 19.75 1.94
N GLN A 342 -4.93 20.01 0.64
CA GLN A 342 -4.28 21.20 0.12
C GLN A 342 -4.93 22.48 0.65
N LYS A 343 -4.16 23.56 0.70
CA LYS A 343 -4.71 24.90 0.91
C LYS A 343 -5.68 25.20 -0.23
N SER A 344 -6.92 25.56 0.12
CA SER A 344 -7.93 25.92 -0.87
C SER A 344 -7.84 27.40 -1.22
N GLY A 345 -8.06 27.74 -2.49
CA GLY A 345 -8.28 29.14 -2.91
C GLY A 345 -9.61 29.71 -2.42
N GLN A 346 -10.53 28.87 -1.93
CA GLN A 346 -11.76 29.31 -1.28
C GLN A 346 -11.46 29.68 0.18
N PHE A 347 -11.19 30.96 0.44
CA PHE A 347 -10.70 31.42 1.76
C PHE A 347 -11.62 31.05 2.93
N LYS A 348 -12.95 31.06 2.76
CA LYS A 348 -13.89 30.63 3.81
C LYS A 348 -13.69 29.15 4.18
N PHE A 349 -13.58 28.29 3.18
CA PHE A 349 -13.32 26.87 3.37
C PHE A 349 -11.92 26.63 3.94
N GLN A 350 -10.92 27.35 3.44
CA GLN A 350 -9.54 27.29 3.95
C GLN A 350 -9.48 27.62 5.45
N ARG A 351 -10.12 28.71 5.90
CA ARG A 351 -10.20 29.05 7.34
C ARG A 351 -10.94 27.99 8.14
N SER A 352 -11.98 27.39 7.56
CA SER A 352 -12.81 26.40 8.26
C SER A 352 -12.17 25.02 8.39
N THR A 353 -11.17 24.75 7.54
CA THR A 353 -10.40 23.49 7.54
C THR A 353 -9.00 23.67 8.09
N TYR A 354 -8.63 24.85 8.60
CA TYR A 354 -7.32 25.04 9.23
C TYR A 354 -7.36 24.58 10.69
N SER A 355 -6.50 23.63 11.05
CA SER A 355 -6.36 23.14 12.42
C SER A 355 -5.29 23.93 13.15
N MET A 356 -5.67 24.59 14.26
CA MET A 356 -4.71 25.26 15.15
C MET A 356 -3.81 24.27 15.89
N HIS A 357 -4.24 23.02 16.05
CA HIS A 357 -3.46 21.98 16.73
C HIS A 357 -2.41 21.34 15.81
N LYS A 358 -2.69 21.25 14.51
CA LYS A 358 -1.79 20.64 13.51
C LYS A 358 -1.13 21.65 12.58
N PHE A 359 -1.44 22.94 12.75
CA PHE A 359 -0.96 24.06 11.93
C PHE A 359 -1.09 23.80 10.42
N ARG A 360 -2.19 23.16 10.01
CA ARG A 360 -2.40 22.71 8.63
C ARG A 360 -3.88 22.56 8.28
N ASN A 361 -4.19 22.65 6.99
CA ASN A 361 -5.52 22.32 6.47
C ASN A 361 -5.80 20.81 6.54
N LEU A 362 -6.90 20.43 7.18
CA LEU A 362 -7.37 19.06 7.31
C LEU A 362 -8.89 18.97 7.45
N ILE A 363 -9.42 17.76 7.26
CA ILE A 363 -10.80 17.38 7.56
C ILE A 363 -10.80 16.15 8.49
N LYS A 364 -11.86 15.98 9.26
CA LYS A 364 -11.92 15.01 10.35
C LYS A 364 -12.99 13.93 10.15
N PRO A 365 -12.63 12.68 9.83
CA PRO A 365 -13.52 11.54 10.04
C PRO A 365 -13.57 11.17 11.53
N MET A 366 -14.76 10.87 12.05
CA MET A 366 -14.96 10.34 13.40
C MET A 366 -14.98 8.82 13.35
N MET A 367 -14.11 8.18 14.13
CA MET A 367 -13.91 6.74 14.16
C MET A 367 -14.67 6.12 15.35
N PHE A 368 -15.41 5.05 15.10
CA PHE A 368 -16.06 4.22 16.13
C PHE A 368 -15.44 2.83 16.06
N VAL A 369 -14.64 2.47 17.06
CA VAL A 369 -13.75 1.32 17.02
C VAL A 369 -13.96 0.46 18.27
N THR A 370 -13.95 -0.86 18.15
CA THR A 370 -14.05 -1.77 19.30
C THR A 370 -12.70 -1.92 20.00
N THR A 371 -12.67 -2.61 21.15
CA THR A 371 -11.44 -2.78 21.93
C THR A 371 -10.45 -3.79 21.33
N THR A 372 -10.86 -4.55 20.31
CA THR A 372 -9.99 -5.41 19.47
C THR A 372 -9.48 -4.70 18.20
N GLY A 373 -10.02 -3.52 17.89
CA GLY A 373 -9.67 -2.71 16.74
C GLY A 373 -10.55 -2.92 15.51
N TYR A 374 -11.67 -3.63 15.66
CA TYR A 374 -12.70 -3.71 14.64
C TYR A 374 -13.39 -2.34 14.49
N ILE A 375 -13.66 -1.90 13.26
CA ILE A 375 -14.21 -0.57 13.01
C ILE A 375 -15.72 -0.72 12.82
N VAL A 376 -16.53 -0.27 13.78
CA VAL A 376 -18.00 -0.33 13.66
C VAL A 376 -18.46 0.66 12.60
N SER A 377 -18.01 1.92 12.68
CA SER A 377 -18.35 2.95 11.71
C SER A 377 -17.29 4.04 11.59
N VAL A 378 -17.36 4.77 10.48
CA VAL A 378 -16.62 6.03 10.26
C VAL A 378 -17.58 7.07 9.71
N ILE A 379 -17.84 8.12 10.49
CA ILE A 379 -18.81 9.16 10.14
C ILE A 379 -18.06 10.46 9.78
N GLY A 380 -18.54 11.17 8.76
CA GLY A 380 -17.97 12.42 8.27
C GLY A 380 -17.50 12.35 6.82
N PRO A 381 -16.57 13.22 6.38
CA PRO A 381 -15.66 14.00 7.22
C PRO A 381 -16.25 15.36 7.63
N TYR A 382 -15.76 15.89 8.74
CA TYR A 382 -16.15 17.18 9.31
C TYR A 382 -15.06 18.24 9.10
N LEU A 383 -15.46 19.51 9.21
CA LEU A 383 -14.53 20.64 9.30
C LEU A 383 -13.72 20.55 10.60
N CYS A 384 -12.64 21.34 10.73
CA CYS A 384 -11.77 21.28 11.91
C CYS A 384 -11.53 22.64 12.59
N ASN A 385 -12.35 23.65 12.26
CA ASN A 385 -12.33 24.93 12.98
C ASN A 385 -12.82 24.76 14.43
N SER A 386 -12.71 25.82 15.24
CA SER A 386 -13.12 25.82 16.66
C SER A 386 -14.59 25.47 16.90
N LYS A 387 -15.46 25.56 15.88
CA LYS A 387 -16.86 25.14 15.95
C LYS A 387 -17.05 23.62 15.77
N ASN A 388 -16.04 22.92 15.27
CA ASN A 388 -16.04 21.48 14.99
C ASN A 388 -14.87 20.80 15.71
N ASN A 389 -14.81 20.97 17.04
CA ASN A 389 -13.96 20.13 17.88
C ASN A 389 -14.55 18.72 18.01
N ASP A 390 -13.79 17.79 18.56
CA ASP A 390 -14.17 16.38 18.57
C ASP A 390 -15.46 16.12 19.38
N ALA A 391 -15.63 16.79 20.53
CA ALA A 391 -16.87 16.77 21.29
C ALA A 391 -18.10 17.26 20.49
N LYS A 392 -18.01 18.42 19.82
CA LYS A 392 -19.14 18.97 19.04
C LYS A 392 -19.52 18.08 17.86
N ILE A 393 -18.53 17.46 17.22
CA ILE A 393 -18.77 16.48 16.15
C ILE A 393 -19.53 15.28 16.72
N LEU A 394 -19.05 14.70 17.83
CA LEU A 394 -19.71 13.56 18.48
C LEU A 394 -21.14 13.90 18.92
N ASN A 395 -21.32 15.06 19.55
CA ASN A 395 -22.63 15.53 19.97
C ASN A 395 -23.60 15.68 18.79
N SER A 396 -23.11 16.17 17.65
CA SER A 396 -23.91 16.27 16.43
C SER A 396 -24.30 14.90 15.88
N ILE A 397 -23.40 13.92 15.90
CA ILE A 397 -23.66 12.54 15.48
C ILE A 397 -24.79 11.93 16.32
N PHE A 398 -24.64 11.99 17.65
CA PHE A 398 -25.63 11.45 18.58
C PHE A 398 -26.95 12.20 18.47
N LYS A 399 -26.98 13.53 18.54
CA LYS A 399 -28.24 14.30 18.49
C LYS A 399 -29.06 14.01 17.23
N ASN A 400 -28.40 13.95 16.07
CA ASN A 400 -29.05 13.68 14.78
C ASN A 400 -29.28 12.19 14.50
N ASN A 401 -28.92 11.31 15.43
CA ASN A 401 -29.04 9.86 15.29
C ASN A 401 -28.46 9.31 13.96
N LEU A 402 -27.26 9.77 13.60
CA LEU A 402 -26.65 9.35 12.34
C LEU A 402 -26.35 7.84 12.36
N GLU A 403 -26.68 7.16 11.26
CA GLU A 403 -26.60 5.69 11.14
C GLU A 403 -27.34 4.93 12.26
N LYS A 404 -28.41 5.50 12.83
CA LYS A 404 -29.20 4.85 13.90
C LYS A 404 -28.36 4.42 15.11
N ILE A 405 -27.38 5.25 15.44
CA ILE A 405 -26.44 4.99 16.53
C ILE A 405 -27.14 4.85 17.88
N LYS A 406 -28.24 5.58 18.10
CA LYS A 406 -29.00 5.52 19.36
C LYS A 406 -29.69 4.18 19.56
N GLU A 407 -30.14 3.55 18.47
CA GLU A 407 -30.77 2.23 18.50
C GLU A 407 -29.73 1.11 18.65
N TRP A 408 -28.47 1.38 18.31
CA TRP A 408 -27.40 0.40 18.41
C TRP A 408 -26.82 0.30 19.83
N PHE A 409 -26.68 1.44 20.52
CA PHE A 409 -26.23 1.47 21.92
C PHE A 409 -27.35 1.09 22.88
N ASP A 410 -26.98 0.39 23.94
CA ASP A 410 -27.88 0.05 25.03
C ASP A 410 -27.44 0.74 26.33
N LYS A 411 -28.33 0.75 27.33
CA LYS A 411 -28.01 1.32 28.64
C LYS A 411 -26.79 0.62 29.23
N ASP A 412 -25.91 1.40 29.88
CA ASP A 412 -24.68 0.95 30.53
C ASP A 412 -23.55 0.51 29.58
N ASP A 413 -23.72 0.64 28.26
CA ASP A 413 -22.61 0.52 27.32
C ASP A 413 -21.53 1.59 27.57
N VAL A 414 -20.30 1.27 27.19
CA VAL A 414 -19.13 2.09 27.53
C VAL A 414 -18.52 2.73 26.29
N VAL A 415 -18.29 4.04 26.39
CA VAL A 415 -17.52 4.80 25.41
C VAL A 415 -16.20 5.27 26.04
N VAL A 416 -15.09 4.88 25.42
CA VAL A 416 -13.73 5.29 25.80
C VAL A 416 -13.27 6.40 24.85
N VAL A 417 -12.96 7.57 25.40
CA VAL A 417 -12.62 8.77 24.62
C VAL A 417 -11.36 9.45 25.11
N ASP A 418 -10.83 10.34 24.26
CA ASP A 418 -9.77 11.27 24.63
C ASP A 418 -10.32 12.49 25.40
N ARG A 419 -9.43 13.34 25.90
CA ARG A 419 -9.80 14.53 26.67
C ARG A 419 -10.52 15.61 25.86
N GLY A 420 -10.42 15.59 24.54
CA GLY A 420 -11.10 16.50 23.63
C GLY A 420 -12.61 16.27 23.54
N PHE A 421 -13.13 15.18 24.12
CA PHE A 421 -14.55 14.84 24.19
C PHE A 421 -15.22 15.23 25.52
N ARG A 422 -14.56 16.04 26.37
CA ARG A 422 -15.11 16.46 27.67
C ARG A 422 -16.55 16.98 27.56
N ASP A 423 -16.82 17.83 26.56
CA ASP A 423 -18.14 18.46 26.39
C ASP A 423 -19.20 17.51 25.79
N SER A 424 -18.90 16.21 25.70
CA SER A 424 -19.83 15.15 25.29
C SER A 424 -20.32 14.29 26.45
N ILE A 425 -19.73 14.40 27.64
CA ILE A 425 -20.00 13.50 28.77
C ILE A 425 -21.48 13.56 29.17
N ASP A 426 -21.99 14.75 29.51
CA ASP A 426 -23.40 14.93 29.94
C ASP A 426 -24.39 14.37 28.91
N LEU A 427 -24.10 14.56 27.62
CA LEU A 427 -24.95 14.06 26.53
C LEU A 427 -24.93 12.52 26.47
N LEU A 428 -23.75 11.91 26.59
CA LEU A 428 -23.63 10.45 26.57
C LEU A 428 -24.31 9.82 27.79
N GLU A 429 -24.18 10.45 28.96
CA GLU A 429 -24.86 10.03 30.19
C GLU A 429 -26.39 10.16 30.08
N GLU A 430 -26.92 11.19 29.41
CA GLU A 430 -28.35 11.33 29.09
C GLU A 430 -28.86 10.15 28.24
N PHE A 431 -28.02 9.60 27.36
CA PHE A 431 -28.31 8.38 26.59
C PHE A 431 -28.03 7.08 27.35
N GLY A 432 -27.67 7.15 28.64
CA GLY A 432 -27.35 5.98 29.46
C GLY A 432 -26.00 5.33 29.13
N ILE A 433 -25.12 6.04 28.42
CA ILE A 433 -23.80 5.55 28.02
C ILE A 433 -22.74 6.00 29.03
N GLN A 434 -21.98 5.04 29.56
CA GLN A 434 -20.89 5.32 30.48
C GLN A 434 -19.67 5.85 29.72
N THR A 435 -19.13 6.99 30.14
CA THR A 435 -17.95 7.57 29.49
C THR A 435 -16.68 7.35 30.32
N LYS A 436 -15.62 6.82 29.70
CA LYS A 436 -14.29 6.67 30.30
C LYS A 436 -13.28 7.55 29.56
N MET A 437 -12.61 8.44 30.29
CA MET A 437 -11.71 9.46 29.75
C MET A 437 -10.50 9.67 30.68
N PRO A 438 -9.30 9.99 30.17
CA PRO A 438 -8.18 10.35 31.03
C PRO A 438 -8.46 11.56 31.92
N SER A 439 -8.04 11.52 33.17
CA SER A 439 -8.20 12.63 34.11
C SER A 439 -7.47 13.90 33.65
N PHE A 440 -8.03 15.03 34.06
CA PHE A 440 -7.39 16.33 33.90
C PHE A 440 -6.55 16.67 35.11
N LEU A 441 -5.53 17.48 34.87
CA LEU A 441 -4.78 18.09 35.96
C LEU A 441 -5.67 19.14 36.61
N LYS A 442 -5.79 19.13 37.94
CA LYS A 442 -6.54 20.18 38.63
C LYS A 442 -5.78 21.50 38.50
N ARG A 443 -6.51 22.61 38.66
CA ARG A 443 -5.93 23.95 38.53
C ARG A 443 -4.78 24.10 39.55
N ASN A 444 -3.66 24.68 39.11
CA ASN A 444 -2.44 24.91 39.89
C ASN A 444 -1.67 23.64 40.33
N GLU A 445 -2.12 22.44 39.98
CA GLU A 445 -1.34 21.22 40.23
C GLU A 445 -0.31 21.00 39.11
N LYS A 446 0.82 20.38 39.45
CA LYS A 446 1.89 20.01 38.50
C LYS A 446 1.87 18.52 38.14
N GLN A 447 1.17 17.70 38.93
CA GLN A 447 1.10 16.26 38.81
C GLN A 447 -0.32 15.76 39.13
N LEU A 448 -0.76 14.68 38.47
CA LEU A 448 -2.03 14.02 38.78
C LEU A 448 -1.96 13.31 40.13
N SER A 449 -3.08 13.24 40.84
CA SER A 449 -3.21 12.38 42.01
C SER A 449 -2.91 10.91 41.65
N VAL A 450 -2.61 10.08 42.67
CA VAL A 450 -2.37 8.64 42.46
C VAL A 450 -3.58 8.00 41.79
N GLU A 451 -4.78 8.30 42.28
CA GLU A 451 -6.06 7.82 41.74
C GLU A 451 -6.27 8.27 40.29
N ASP A 452 -6.15 9.56 40.00
CA ASP A 452 -6.30 10.10 38.65
C ASP A 452 -5.26 9.54 37.66
N GLY A 453 -4.03 9.36 38.13
CA GLY A 453 -2.94 8.77 37.36
C GLY A 453 -3.20 7.30 37.03
N ASN A 454 -3.73 6.54 37.99
CA ASN A 454 -4.13 5.14 37.82
C ASN A 454 -5.32 5.03 36.86
N THR A 455 -6.40 5.78 37.08
CA THR A 455 -7.58 5.83 36.19
C THR A 455 -7.20 6.20 34.75
N THR A 456 -6.35 7.22 34.60
CA THR A 456 -5.77 7.60 33.29
C THR A 456 -5.04 6.44 32.62
N ARG A 457 -4.30 5.62 33.38
CA ARG A 457 -3.60 4.46 32.83
C ARG A 457 -4.56 3.38 32.34
N LEU A 458 -5.62 3.08 33.10
CA LEU A 458 -6.65 2.11 32.70
C LEU A 458 -7.28 2.54 31.37
N VAL A 459 -7.67 3.81 31.26
CA VAL A 459 -8.27 4.36 30.03
C VAL A 459 -7.30 4.30 28.85
N THR A 460 -6.06 4.75 29.04
CA THR A 460 -5.06 4.74 27.96
C THR A 460 -4.63 3.33 27.55
N LYS A 461 -4.77 2.32 28.43
CA LYS A 461 -4.50 0.91 28.09
C LYS A 461 -5.49 0.39 27.04
N VAL A 462 -6.77 0.75 27.17
CA VAL A 462 -7.81 0.36 26.20
C VAL A 462 -7.79 1.26 24.98
N ARG A 463 -7.65 2.58 25.17
CA ARG A 463 -7.72 3.58 24.08
C ARG A 463 -6.65 3.38 23.00
N TRP A 464 -5.48 2.83 23.33
CA TRP A 464 -4.37 2.63 22.39
C TRP A 464 -4.78 1.95 21.07
N VAL A 465 -5.81 1.10 21.09
CA VAL A 465 -6.28 0.39 19.90
C VAL A 465 -6.72 1.34 18.77
N VAL A 466 -7.35 2.48 19.10
CA VAL A 466 -7.83 3.44 18.09
C VAL A 466 -6.67 4.17 17.41
N GLU A 467 -5.58 4.42 18.15
CA GLU A 467 -4.35 4.98 17.59
C GLU A 467 -3.73 4.02 16.56
N SER A 468 -3.78 2.72 16.85
CA SER A 468 -3.30 1.67 15.95
C SER A 468 -4.20 1.49 14.73
N VAL A 469 -5.53 1.61 14.88
CA VAL A 469 -6.48 1.65 13.75
C VAL A 469 -6.19 2.85 12.86
N ASN A 470 -6.02 4.04 13.45
CA ASN A 470 -5.65 5.24 12.71
C ASN A 470 -4.36 5.01 11.93
N GLY A 471 -3.32 4.43 12.56
CA GLY A 471 -2.09 4.03 11.88
C GLY A 471 -2.32 3.06 10.71
N ARG A 472 -3.17 2.04 10.88
CA ARG A 472 -3.53 1.07 9.83
C ARG A 472 -4.21 1.74 8.63
N ILE A 473 -5.13 2.67 8.88
CA ILE A 473 -5.77 3.47 7.81
C ILE A 473 -4.73 4.33 7.08
N LYS A 474 -3.76 4.91 7.80
CA LYS A 474 -2.66 5.69 7.20
C LYS A 474 -1.62 4.87 6.43
N GLN A 475 -1.64 3.54 6.51
CA GLN A 475 -0.86 2.72 5.58
C GLN A 475 -1.38 2.82 4.13
N TRP A 476 -2.62 3.28 3.93
CA TRP A 476 -3.16 3.61 2.63
C TRP A 476 -2.73 5.02 2.26
N ARG A 477 -1.66 5.11 1.45
CA ARG A 477 -0.90 6.35 1.28
C ARG A 477 -1.71 7.51 0.74
N LEU A 478 -2.85 7.26 0.07
CA LEU A 478 -3.75 8.33 -0.33
C LEU A 478 -4.28 9.13 0.87
N LEU A 479 -4.58 8.47 1.99
CA LEU A 479 -5.14 9.09 3.20
C LEU A 479 -4.07 9.66 4.15
N ASP A 480 -2.81 9.26 3.97
CA ASP A 480 -1.63 9.76 4.70
C ASP A 480 -1.04 11.03 4.06
N LYS A 481 -1.07 11.08 2.72
CA LYS A 481 -0.63 12.25 1.95
C LYS A 481 -1.63 13.41 2.05
N VAL A 482 -1.16 14.58 1.60
CA VAL A 482 -2.00 15.75 1.39
C VAL A 482 -2.92 15.51 0.20
N LEU A 483 -4.23 15.40 0.46
CA LEU A 483 -5.21 15.23 -0.59
C LEU A 483 -5.33 16.50 -1.45
N PRO A 484 -5.32 16.35 -2.79
CA PRO A 484 -5.70 17.42 -3.68
C PRO A 484 -7.14 17.88 -3.44
N ASN A 485 -7.42 19.17 -3.64
CA ASN A 485 -8.76 19.74 -3.44
C ASN A 485 -9.85 19.01 -4.25
N SER A 486 -9.49 18.48 -5.42
CA SER A 486 -10.39 17.69 -6.28
C SER A 486 -10.84 16.35 -5.68
N LEU A 487 -10.17 15.85 -4.63
CA LEU A 487 -10.51 14.58 -3.96
C LEU A 487 -11.27 14.78 -2.65
N ILE A 488 -11.43 16.02 -2.17
CA ILE A 488 -12.15 16.33 -0.94
C ILE A 488 -13.58 15.74 -0.91
N PRO A 489 -14.39 15.82 -1.98
CA PRO A 489 -15.74 15.25 -1.97
C PRO A 489 -15.80 13.74 -1.71
N TYR A 490 -14.69 13.03 -1.92
CA TYR A 490 -14.60 11.57 -1.80
C TYR A 490 -13.81 11.11 -0.58
N ALA A 491 -13.25 12.04 0.22
CA ALA A 491 -12.35 11.68 1.31
C ALA A 491 -13.03 10.84 2.40
N GLY A 492 -14.30 11.12 2.70
CA GLY A 492 -15.11 10.30 3.61
C GLY A 492 -15.29 8.88 3.09
N GLU A 493 -15.71 8.76 1.83
CA GLU A 493 -15.92 7.47 1.16
C GLU A 493 -14.63 6.65 1.11
N TYR A 494 -13.49 7.26 0.75
CA TYR A 494 -12.20 6.56 0.74
C TYR A 494 -11.80 6.07 2.13
N THR A 495 -12.06 6.85 3.18
CA THR A 495 -11.80 6.41 4.56
C THR A 495 -12.67 5.22 4.92
N ARG A 496 -13.97 5.29 4.59
CA ARG A 496 -14.93 4.19 4.82
C ARG A 496 -14.53 2.92 4.06
N PHE A 497 -14.10 3.02 2.80
CA PHE A 497 -13.68 1.83 2.04
C PHE A 497 -12.44 1.19 2.62
N VAL A 498 -11.45 2.01 2.98
CA VAL A 498 -10.24 1.52 3.63
C VAL A 498 -10.59 0.82 4.96
N SER A 499 -11.52 1.39 5.74
CA SER A 499 -12.01 0.75 6.97
C SER A 499 -12.71 -0.59 6.71
N ALA A 500 -13.62 -0.65 5.72
CA ALA A 500 -14.31 -1.88 5.33
C ALA A 500 -13.33 -2.97 4.86
N ILE A 501 -12.34 -2.59 4.05
CA ILE A 501 -11.25 -3.49 3.62
C ILE A 501 -10.44 -3.99 4.84
N CYS A 502 -10.13 -3.10 5.79
CA CYS A 502 -9.42 -3.49 7.00
C CYS A 502 -10.23 -4.46 7.86
N ASN A 503 -11.55 -4.27 8.00
CA ASN A 503 -12.41 -5.19 8.75
C ASN A 503 -12.47 -6.58 8.11
N LYS A 504 -12.58 -6.65 6.78
CA LYS A 504 -12.74 -7.92 6.07
C LYS A 504 -11.42 -8.70 5.92
N TYR A 505 -10.31 -8.04 5.58
CA TYR A 505 -9.09 -8.72 5.12
C TYR A 505 -7.88 -8.55 6.05
N ARG A 506 -7.99 -7.80 7.16
CA ARG A 506 -6.89 -7.69 8.13
C ARG A 506 -7.26 -8.39 9.42
N PRO A 507 -6.30 -9.08 10.05
CA PRO A 507 -6.53 -9.64 11.38
C PRO A 507 -6.81 -8.53 12.39
N PRO A 508 -7.51 -8.84 13.50
CA PRO A 508 -7.70 -7.93 14.63
C PRO A 508 -6.35 -7.32 15.07
N LEU A 509 -6.38 -6.08 15.57
CA LEU A 509 -5.15 -5.45 16.08
C LEU A 509 -4.69 -6.07 17.39
N ASN A 510 -5.64 -6.53 18.19
CA ASN A 510 -5.38 -7.22 19.44
C ASN A 510 -6.57 -8.13 19.73
N ALA A 511 -6.44 -9.41 19.42
CA ALA A 511 -7.47 -10.40 19.77
C ALA A 511 -7.54 -10.65 21.29
N GLY A 512 -6.45 -10.34 22.02
CA GLY A 512 -6.33 -10.72 23.42
C GLY A 512 -6.27 -12.23 23.64
N ASN A 513 -6.14 -12.62 24.90
CA ASN A 513 -6.33 -13.97 25.38
C ASN A 513 -7.13 -13.84 26.68
N GLU A 514 -8.22 -14.60 26.82
CA GLU A 514 -9.15 -14.48 27.95
C GLU A 514 -8.43 -14.59 29.31
N THR A 515 -7.57 -15.61 29.48
CA THR A 515 -6.83 -15.82 30.73
C THR A 515 -5.85 -14.67 31.01
N ASP A 516 -5.01 -14.33 30.04
CA ASP A 516 -3.99 -13.27 30.22
C ASP A 516 -4.63 -11.90 30.43
N ASP A 517 -5.73 -11.64 29.74
CA ASP A 517 -6.47 -10.39 29.84
C ASP A 517 -7.18 -10.24 31.17
N LEU A 518 -7.77 -11.33 31.68
CA LEU A 518 -8.38 -11.35 33.01
C LEU A 518 -7.33 -11.15 34.10
N LEU A 519 -6.18 -11.83 34.00
CA LEU A 519 -5.06 -11.67 34.94
C LEU A 519 -4.51 -10.25 34.90
N LEU A 520 -4.28 -9.70 33.71
CA LEU A 520 -3.78 -8.34 33.53
C LEU A 520 -4.79 -7.30 34.03
N GLY A 521 -6.07 -7.46 33.70
CA GLY A 521 -7.15 -6.56 34.14
C GLY A 521 -7.31 -6.55 35.65
N THR A 522 -7.33 -7.73 36.26
CA THR A 522 -7.41 -7.89 37.72
C THR A 522 -6.18 -7.30 38.40
N LYS A 523 -4.96 -7.54 37.88
CA LYS A 523 -3.72 -6.91 38.36
C LYS A 523 -3.82 -5.38 38.31
N MET A 524 -4.27 -4.83 37.18
CA MET A 524 -4.43 -3.39 36.98
C MET A 524 -5.44 -2.76 37.96
N LEU A 525 -6.59 -3.41 38.19
CA LEU A 525 -7.61 -2.94 39.14
C LEU A 525 -7.15 -3.08 40.59
N HIS A 526 -6.45 -4.16 40.93
CA HIS A 526 -5.89 -4.33 42.26
C HIS A 526 -4.85 -3.25 42.57
N MET A 527 -3.97 -2.96 41.61
CA MET A 527 -3.01 -1.87 41.72
C MET A 527 -3.68 -0.50 41.77
N SER A 528 -4.77 -0.27 41.03
CA SER A 528 -5.41 1.06 41.00
C SER A 528 -6.00 1.48 42.34
N LYS A 529 -6.33 0.51 43.21
CA LYS A 529 -6.89 0.72 44.56
C LYS A 529 -5.82 0.99 45.63
N LYS A 530 -4.54 0.77 45.33
CA LYS A 530 -3.45 1.00 46.28
C LYS A 530 -3.03 2.46 46.30
N LYS A 531 -2.43 2.89 47.42
CA LYS A 531 -1.75 4.18 47.53
C LYS A 531 -0.30 4.05 47.04
N ASN A 532 0.34 5.18 46.74
CA ASN A 532 1.76 5.21 46.43
C ASN A 532 2.56 5.48 47.72
N GLU A 533 2.92 4.41 48.43
CA GLU A 533 3.65 4.48 49.70
C GLU A 533 5.00 5.20 49.56
N LEU A 534 5.68 5.05 48.42
CA LEU A 534 6.96 5.74 48.19
C LEU A 534 6.77 7.24 48.01
N MET A 535 5.68 7.67 47.36
CA MET A 535 5.33 9.09 47.28
C MET A 535 5.06 9.68 48.68
N GLU A 536 4.32 8.97 49.52
CA GLU A 536 4.06 9.40 50.91
C GLU A 536 5.37 9.47 51.70
N ARG A 537 6.23 8.45 51.58
CA ARG A 537 7.56 8.42 52.21
C ARG A 537 8.46 9.57 51.76
N VAL A 538 8.50 9.86 50.46
CA VAL A 538 9.28 10.98 49.90
C VAL A 538 8.87 12.32 50.49
N SER A 539 7.57 12.50 50.75
CA SER A 539 7.03 13.69 51.40
C SER A 539 7.33 13.70 52.91
N ASN A 540 7.00 12.63 53.62
CA ASN A 540 7.09 12.56 55.08
C ASN A 540 8.53 12.61 55.58
N GLU A 541 9.46 11.97 54.89
CA GLU A 541 10.89 11.95 55.24
C GLU A 541 11.70 13.06 54.56
N ASN A 542 11.06 13.95 53.80
CA ASN A 542 11.71 15.00 53.00
C ASN A 542 12.88 14.46 52.14
N LEU A 543 12.69 13.33 51.47
CA LEU A 543 13.75 12.67 50.68
C LEU A 543 14.28 13.54 49.52
N HIS A 544 13.50 14.54 49.12
CA HIS A 544 13.88 15.53 48.11
C HIS A 544 14.98 16.51 48.54
N SER A 545 15.14 16.76 49.85
CA SER A 545 16.15 17.67 50.39
C SER A 545 17.38 16.96 50.95
N ARG A 546 17.35 15.63 51.09
CA ARG A 546 18.51 14.86 51.53
C ARG A 546 19.71 15.09 50.61
N SER A 547 20.82 15.49 51.22
CA SER A 547 22.10 15.68 50.56
C SER A 547 22.78 14.32 50.32
N GLY A 548 23.48 14.19 49.20
CA GLY A 548 24.20 12.97 48.85
C GLY A 548 25.05 13.19 47.60
N ARG A 549 25.92 12.23 47.32
CA ARG A 549 26.81 12.28 46.15
C ARG A 549 26.03 11.85 44.91
N TRP A 550 25.82 12.79 43.99
CA TRP A 550 25.35 12.49 42.65
C TRP A 550 26.48 11.84 41.85
N GLN A 551 26.16 10.79 41.11
CA GLN A 551 27.06 10.08 40.23
C GLN A 551 26.36 9.87 38.89
N LYS A 552 27.14 9.71 37.81
CA LYS A 552 26.57 9.25 36.55
C LYS A 552 26.07 7.80 36.72
N ILE A 553 24.92 7.50 36.13
CA ILE A 553 24.26 6.20 36.25
C ILE A 553 25.01 5.06 35.55
N ASP A 554 25.98 5.37 34.70
CA ASP A 554 26.83 4.44 33.95
C ASP A 554 28.23 4.29 34.57
N GLY A 555 28.50 4.97 35.70
CA GLY A 555 29.77 4.83 36.41
C GLY A 555 29.95 3.40 36.95
N ASN A 556 31.20 2.91 36.95
CA ASN A 556 31.55 1.53 37.29
C ASN A 556 31.03 1.04 38.66
N ASP A 557 30.71 1.94 39.61
CA ASP A 557 30.20 1.61 40.96
C ASP A 557 28.75 2.10 41.21
N SER A 558 28.02 2.46 40.15
CA SER A 558 26.68 3.05 40.29
C SER A 558 25.60 1.97 40.49
N VAL A 559 25.15 1.82 41.75
CA VAL A 559 24.04 0.93 42.14
C VAL A 559 24.27 -0.52 41.71
N GLU A 560 25.35 -1.14 42.22
CA GLU A 560 25.72 -2.52 41.89
C GLU A 560 24.66 -3.55 42.29
N ASP A 561 23.95 -3.30 43.40
CA ASP A 561 22.92 -4.16 43.99
C ASP A 561 21.55 -4.06 43.27
N PHE A 562 21.44 -3.29 42.17
CA PHE A 562 20.19 -3.19 41.43
C PHE A 562 19.86 -4.51 40.69
N PRO A 563 18.61 -5.01 40.77
CA PRO A 563 18.25 -6.32 40.25
C PRO A 563 18.38 -6.39 38.72
N LYS A 564 18.88 -7.54 38.24
CA LYS A 564 18.93 -7.86 36.80
C LYS A 564 17.59 -8.45 36.37
N LEU A 565 16.93 -7.80 35.40
CA LEU A 565 15.60 -8.17 34.93
C LEU A 565 15.61 -8.48 33.44
N SER A 566 14.72 -9.37 33.01
CA SER A 566 14.46 -9.59 31.58
C SER A 566 13.61 -8.47 30.98
N GLU A 567 13.58 -8.34 29.65
CA GLU A 567 12.67 -7.40 28.99
C GLU A 567 11.19 -7.73 29.28
N GLU A 568 10.88 -8.99 29.58
CA GLU A 568 9.53 -9.44 29.95
C GLU A 568 9.12 -8.98 31.35
N ASP A 569 10.01 -9.10 32.34
CA ASP A 569 9.78 -8.57 33.69
C ASP A 569 9.51 -7.05 33.66
N ILE A 570 10.25 -6.32 32.81
CA ILE A 570 10.06 -4.87 32.63
C ILE A 570 8.73 -4.57 31.92
N ARG A 571 8.30 -5.41 30.98
CA ARG A 571 6.97 -5.30 30.34
C ARG A 571 5.84 -5.51 31.37
N ASP A 572 6.05 -6.40 32.34
CA ASP A 572 5.12 -6.67 33.42
C ASP A 572 5.05 -5.54 34.46
N ILE A 573 6.16 -4.83 34.70
CA ILE A 573 6.20 -3.62 35.53
C ILE A 573 5.51 -2.45 34.81
N THR A 574 5.78 -2.27 33.52
CA THR A 574 5.25 -1.15 32.72
C THR A 574 3.79 -1.35 32.29
N LEU A 575 3.33 -2.61 32.30
CA LEU A 575 2.04 -3.06 31.81
C LEU A 575 1.82 -2.66 30.33
N GLY A 576 2.89 -2.60 29.53
CA GLY A 576 2.81 -2.29 28.11
C GLY A 576 4.13 -1.99 27.42
N VAL A 577 4.18 -2.27 26.11
CA VAL A 577 5.40 -2.14 25.29
C VAL A 577 5.79 -0.70 24.97
N TYR A 578 4.89 0.27 25.09
CA TYR A 578 5.16 1.66 24.70
C TYR A 578 6.23 2.30 25.57
N GLN A 579 6.14 2.13 26.88
CA GLN A 579 7.13 2.63 27.84
C GLN A 579 8.52 2.01 27.60
N VAL A 580 8.58 0.71 27.31
CA VAL A 580 9.83 0.00 26.99
C VAL A 580 10.46 0.51 25.69
N LYS A 581 9.65 0.78 24.66
CA LYS A 581 10.15 1.41 23.42
C LYS A 581 10.75 2.80 23.66
N LEU A 582 10.11 3.60 24.51
CA LEU A 582 10.65 4.92 24.86
C LEU A 582 11.92 4.83 25.71
N ALA A 583 12.02 3.85 26.59
CA ALA A 583 13.22 3.62 27.41
C ALA A 583 14.49 3.46 26.57
N LYS A 584 14.38 2.79 25.41
CA LYS A 584 15.49 2.63 24.46
C LYS A 584 15.99 4.00 23.96
N SER A 585 15.10 4.85 23.45
CA SER A 585 15.48 6.19 22.97
C SER A 585 15.99 7.11 24.07
N TYR A 586 15.41 7.04 25.27
CA TYR A 586 15.89 7.78 26.43
C TYR A 586 17.28 7.33 26.87
N THR A 587 17.64 6.07 26.65
CA THR A 587 18.98 5.54 26.92
C THR A 587 19.97 5.98 25.85
N GLU A 588 19.59 5.93 24.57
CA GLU A 588 20.43 6.44 23.47
C GLU A 588 20.81 7.91 23.68
N GLU A 589 19.83 8.77 24.00
CA GLU A 589 20.06 10.18 24.29
C GLU A 589 20.99 10.40 25.49
N HIS A 590 20.93 9.49 26.48
CA HIS A 590 21.82 9.52 27.64
C HIS A 590 23.26 9.13 27.31
N LEU A 591 23.47 8.15 26.44
CA LEU A 591 24.81 7.74 26.03
C LEU A 591 25.50 8.78 25.13
N GLU A 592 24.72 9.61 24.44
CA GLU A 592 25.24 10.67 23.56
C GLU A 592 25.57 11.97 24.29
N ASN A 593 24.76 12.34 25.29
CA ASN A 593 24.93 13.58 26.04
C ASN A 593 25.26 13.24 27.50
N ASP A 594 26.47 13.60 27.91
CA ASP A 594 27.15 13.22 29.16
C ASP A 594 26.44 13.63 30.47
N ASP A 595 25.22 14.18 30.40
CA ASP A 595 24.49 14.87 31.48
C ASP A 595 23.05 14.36 31.74
N TYR A 596 22.61 13.26 31.12
CA TYR A 596 21.17 12.95 31.14
C TYR A 596 20.69 12.27 32.42
N TYR A 597 21.44 11.33 33.00
CA TYR A 597 21.00 10.48 34.13
C TYR A 597 21.99 10.58 35.30
N GLU A 598 21.63 11.35 36.32
CA GLU A 598 22.36 11.39 37.59
C GLU A 598 21.64 10.53 38.62
N VAL A 599 22.36 9.63 39.29
CA VAL A 599 21.84 8.77 40.36
C VAL A 599 22.48 9.11 41.70
N MET A 600 21.68 8.97 42.76
CA MET A 600 22.10 9.08 44.16
C MET A 600 21.46 7.94 44.95
N GLN A 601 22.28 7.18 45.69
CA GLN A 601 21.80 6.19 46.64
C GLN A 601 21.38 6.88 47.94
N GLN A 602 20.13 6.67 48.38
CA GLN A 602 19.54 7.32 49.56
C GLN A 602 19.25 6.29 50.67
N GLY A 603 20.19 5.37 50.91
CA GLY A 603 20.09 4.26 51.85
C GLY A 603 20.15 2.90 51.15
N HIS A 604 20.00 1.82 51.94
CA HIS A 604 19.94 0.48 51.38
C HIS A 604 18.70 0.34 50.50
N GLN A 605 18.87 -0.18 49.28
CA GLN A 605 17.76 -0.53 48.38
C GLN A 605 16.83 0.64 47.96
N LEU A 606 17.32 1.89 48.05
CA LEU A 606 16.60 3.10 47.62
C LEU A 606 17.51 4.03 46.81
N ILE A 607 17.09 4.32 45.58
CA ILE A 607 17.79 5.27 44.71
C ILE A 607 16.90 6.47 44.38
N ARG A 608 17.55 7.61 44.18
CA ARG A 608 16.98 8.82 43.59
C ARG A 608 17.71 9.11 42.29
N VAL A 609 16.98 9.37 41.22
CA VAL A 609 17.53 9.72 39.91
C VAL A 609 16.99 11.08 39.47
N ARG A 610 17.86 11.89 38.86
CA ARG A 610 17.49 13.10 38.15
C ARG A 610 17.59 12.84 36.66
N MET A 611 16.54 13.23 35.93
CA MET A 611 16.49 13.02 34.50
C MET A 611 15.79 14.16 33.77
N ALA A 612 16.35 14.59 32.66
CA ALA A 612 15.77 15.65 31.83
C ALA A 612 14.51 15.18 31.06
N SER A 613 13.64 16.13 30.77
CA SER A 613 12.44 15.93 29.96
C SER A 613 12.80 15.95 28.49
N ARG A 614 12.46 14.88 27.76
CA ARG A 614 12.58 14.82 26.29
C ARG A 614 11.86 15.93 25.51
N HIS A 615 10.93 16.65 26.16
CA HIS A 615 10.12 17.67 25.51
C HIS A 615 10.74 19.07 25.64
N THR A 616 11.59 19.28 26.66
CA THR A 616 12.14 20.60 27.00
C THR A 616 13.42 20.39 27.82
N SER A 617 14.55 20.89 27.35
CA SER A 617 15.84 20.80 28.04
C SER A 617 15.84 21.46 29.43
N SER A 618 15.04 22.51 29.64
CA SER A 618 14.97 23.24 30.91
C SER A 618 14.25 22.51 32.05
N LYS A 619 13.66 21.34 31.80
CA LYS A 619 12.83 20.65 32.78
C LYS A 619 13.45 19.33 33.20
N THR A 620 13.86 19.24 34.46
CA THR A 620 14.34 18.02 35.09
C THR A 620 13.29 17.41 36.02
N HIS A 621 13.19 16.09 36.01
CA HIS A 621 12.35 15.30 36.89
C HIS A 621 13.19 14.57 37.92
N ASN A 622 12.70 14.52 39.16
CA ASN A 622 13.24 13.64 40.18
C ASN A 622 12.39 12.37 40.21
N LEU A 623 13.03 11.23 40.42
CA LEU A 623 12.36 9.98 40.62
C LEU A 623 13.06 9.14 41.68
N TRP A 624 12.29 8.25 42.31
CA TRP A 624 12.74 7.33 43.35
C TRP A 624 12.29 5.92 42.99
N ILE A 625 13.16 4.96 43.26
CA ILE A 625 12.89 3.54 43.06
C ILE A 625 13.39 2.78 44.29
N THR A 626 12.51 1.98 44.88
CA THR A 626 12.87 0.97 45.89
C THR A 626 12.89 -0.40 45.23
N TYR A 627 13.92 -1.19 45.54
CA TYR A 627 14.13 -2.53 44.97
C TYR A 627 14.63 -3.48 46.05
N ASP A 628 14.77 -4.76 45.72
CA ASP A 628 15.61 -5.71 46.46
C ASP A 628 16.51 -6.46 45.46
N ASP A 629 17.24 -7.45 45.94
CA ASP A 629 18.20 -8.23 45.14
C ASP A 629 17.55 -8.91 43.91
N CYS A 630 16.22 -9.09 43.91
CA CYS A 630 15.51 -9.85 42.88
C CYS A 630 14.51 -8.99 42.08
N CYS A 631 13.96 -7.91 42.64
CA CYS A 631 12.80 -7.23 42.04
C CYS A 631 12.67 -5.75 42.39
N ILE A 632 11.92 -5.03 41.56
CA ILE A 632 11.51 -3.65 41.83
C ILE A 632 10.27 -3.68 42.73
N LYS A 633 10.31 -2.98 43.87
CA LYS A 633 9.21 -2.94 44.84
C LYS A 633 8.22 -1.82 44.55
N THR A 634 8.71 -0.59 44.43
CA THR A 634 7.85 0.60 44.25
C THR A 634 8.62 1.75 43.62
N TRP A 635 7.90 2.71 43.05
CA TRP A 635 8.46 3.85 42.33
C TRP A 635 7.62 5.11 42.49
N TYR A 636 8.28 6.25 42.40
CA TYR A 636 7.64 7.57 42.34
C TYR A 636 8.44 8.50 41.44
N CYS A 637 7.77 9.28 40.59
CA CYS A 637 8.41 10.29 39.75
C CYS A 637 7.63 11.59 39.82
N THR A 638 8.31 12.74 39.82
CA THR A 638 7.65 14.07 39.88
C THR A 638 7.01 14.52 38.56
N CYS A 639 7.07 13.69 37.51
CA CYS A 639 6.43 14.03 36.24
C CYS A 639 4.90 13.97 36.32
N LYS A 640 4.21 14.54 35.32
CA LYS A 640 2.75 14.69 35.33
C LYS A 640 1.97 13.41 35.67
N ALA A 641 2.47 12.24 35.23
CA ALA A 641 1.85 10.93 35.45
C ALA A 641 2.62 10.03 36.43
N GLY A 642 3.65 10.56 37.11
CA GLY A 642 4.63 9.76 37.86
C GLY A 642 4.20 9.33 39.26
N ALA A 643 3.05 9.80 39.75
CA ALA A 643 2.44 9.34 41.01
C ALA A 643 1.74 7.97 40.87
N ARG A 644 1.36 7.59 39.64
CA ARG A 644 0.62 6.35 39.40
C ARG A 644 1.46 5.11 39.72
N ILE A 645 0.77 4.06 40.10
CA ILE A 645 1.35 2.74 40.37
C ILE A 645 0.85 1.69 39.38
N VAL A 646 -0.27 1.94 38.68
CA VAL A 646 -0.66 1.12 37.53
C VAL A 646 0.32 1.43 36.40
N GLY A 647 1.26 0.51 36.18
CA GLY A 647 2.38 0.71 35.26
C GLY A 647 3.31 1.85 35.70
N THR A 648 4.24 2.22 34.81
CA THR A 648 5.25 3.26 35.09
C THR A 648 5.14 4.42 34.12
N CYS A 649 5.60 5.61 34.51
CA CYS A 649 5.86 6.68 33.53
C CYS A 649 7.13 6.36 32.73
N SER A 650 7.32 6.96 31.55
CA SER A 650 8.49 6.70 30.71
C SER A 650 9.80 6.94 31.45
N HIS A 651 9.83 7.85 32.41
CA HIS A 651 11.05 8.13 33.18
C HIS A 651 11.47 6.96 34.08
N ILE A 652 10.54 6.43 34.88
CA ILE A 652 10.79 5.24 35.70
C ILE A 652 11.18 4.06 34.80
N SER A 653 10.44 3.85 33.70
CA SER A 653 10.72 2.74 32.78
C SER A 653 12.13 2.82 32.19
N SER A 654 12.62 4.02 31.89
CA SER A 654 13.95 4.22 31.29
C SER A 654 15.06 3.87 32.28
N VAL A 655 14.95 4.34 33.53
CA VAL A 655 15.91 4.01 34.60
C VAL A 655 15.93 2.52 34.90
N ILE A 656 14.75 1.91 35.06
CA ILE A 656 14.66 0.45 35.29
C ILE A 656 15.29 -0.28 34.11
N TRP A 657 14.92 0.04 32.87
CA TRP A 657 15.45 -0.64 31.68
C TRP A 657 16.96 -0.50 31.53
N PHE A 658 17.50 0.69 31.79
CA PHE A 658 18.95 0.92 31.75
C PHE A 658 19.70 0.08 32.78
N LEU A 659 19.33 0.22 34.07
CA LEU A 659 20.01 -0.42 35.19
C LEU A 659 19.79 -1.94 35.25
N SER A 660 18.60 -2.43 34.94
CA SER A 660 18.30 -3.86 35.09
C SER A 660 18.60 -4.70 33.85
N PHE A 661 18.67 -4.09 32.66
CA PHE A 661 18.78 -4.81 31.38
C PHE A 661 19.90 -4.31 30.48
N TYR A 662 19.88 -3.02 30.08
CA TYR A 662 20.80 -2.52 29.06
C TYR A 662 22.27 -2.57 29.47
N ARG A 663 22.62 -2.14 30.70
CA ARG A 663 24.01 -2.12 31.17
C ARG A 663 24.68 -3.50 31.20
N HIS A 664 23.88 -4.57 31.16
CA HIS A 664 24.36 -5.95 31.16
C HIS A 664 24.43 -6.58 29.76
N GLN A 665 24.11 -5.82 28.71
CA GLN A 665 24.21 -6.26 27.31
C GLN A 665 25.62 -5.98 26.78
N THR A 666 26.18 -6.90 25.99
CA THR A 666 27.44 -6.66 25.26
C THR A 666 27.17 -5.69 24.10
N LYS A 667 27.70 -4.45 24.20
CA LYS A 667 27.63 -3.32 23.25
C LYS A 667 26.57 -3.45 22.13
N GLY A 668 25.45 -2.74 22.31
CA GLY A 668 24.38 -2.66 21.32
C GLY A 668 24.75 -1.86 20.06
N ASN A 669 24.06 -2.15 18.95
CA ASN A 669 24.19 -1.41 17.70
C ASN A 669 24.04 0.11 17.93
N GLN A 670 25.01 0.89 17.45
CA GLN A 670 24.89 2.35 17.43
C GLN A 670 23.70 2.76 16.54
N ALA A 671 22.84 3.62 17.06
CA ALA A 671 21.78 4.22 16.28
C ALA A 671 22.38 5.11 15.18
N LYS A 672 21.67 5.19 14.04
CA LYS A 672 22.07 6.08 12.94
C LYS A 672 21.97 7.54 13.42
N GLN A 673 23.09 8.26 13.40
CA GLN A 673 23.15 9.68 13.72
C GLN A 673 22.51 10.51 12.60
N TRP A 674 21.27 10.95 12.83
CA TRP A 674 20.52 11.72 11.82
C TRP A 674 21.05 13.16 11.67
N LYS A 675 21.70 13.70 12.71
CA LYS A 675 22.29 15.04 12.70
C LYS A 675 23.36 15.19 11.61
N ASP A 676 24.10 14.13 11.31
CA ASP A 676 25.16 14.13 10.29
C ASP A 676 24.63 14.37 8.87
N TYR A 677 23.32 14.21 8.65
CA TYR A 677 22.67 14.39 7.34
C TYR A 677 21.91 15.72 7.22
N VAL A 678 21.98 16.60 8.23
CA VAL A 678 21.30 17.89 8.25
C VAL A 678 22.22 18.99 8.77
N HIS A 679 22.25 20.13 8.11
CA HIS A 679 23.02 21.28 8.59
C HIS A 679 22.26 21.98 9.72
N ASP A 680 22.93 22.22 10.84
CA ASP A 680 22.42 23.06 11.91
C ASP A 680 22.86 24.50 11.66
N ALA A 681 21.90 25.37 11.31
CA ALA A 681 22.16 26.79 11.04
C ALA A 681 22.58 27.59 12.28
N ASN A 682 22.51 27.01 13.48
CA ASN A 682 23.02 27.61 14.71
C ASN A 682 24.46 27.18 15.05
N GLN A 683 25.09 26.32 14.25
CA GLN A 683 26.52 26.06 14.42
C GLN A 683 27.28 27.33 14.05
N PRO A 684 28.13 27.88 14.95
CA PRO A 684 29.00 28.98 14.57
C PRO A 684 29.86 28.53 13.40
N GLU A 685 29.97 29.38 12.37
CA GLU A 685 30.97 29.20 11.33
C GLU A 685 32.31 29.00 12.05
N VAL A 686 32.98 27.89 11.77
CA VAL A 686 34.36 27.70 12.17
C VAL A 686 35.11 28.82 11.46
N VAL A 687 35.40 29.90 12.18
CA VAL A 687 36.32 30.93 11.71
C VAL A 687 37.65 30.21 11.55
N ASP A 688 38.02 30.00 10.30
CA ASP A 688 39.33 29.51 9.92
C ASP A 688 40.33 30.63 10.27
N ASP A 689 40.93 30.56 11.46
CA ASP A 689 41.95 31.51 11.94
C ASP A 689 43.28 31.39 11.15
N SER A 690 43.29 30.77 9.97
CA SER A 690 44.50 30.60 9.15
C SER A 690 44.93 31.83 8.34
N ASP A 691 44.17 32.93 8.37
CA ASP A 691 44.56 34.22 7.74
C ASP A 691 44.94 35.30 8.78
N SER A 692 45.66 34.92 9.84
CA SER A 692 46.41 35.90 10.64
C SER A 692 47.83 36.04 10.10
N GLU A 693 47.99 36.92 9.10
CA GLU A 693 49.30 37.46 8.73
C GLU A 693 49.90 38.22 9.93
N PRO A 694 51.19 37.99 10.28
CA PRO A 694 51.87 38.80 11.27
C PRO A 694 52.35 40.09 10.61
N GLU A 695 51.74 41.22 10.93
CA GLU A 695 52.35 42.53 10.66
C GLU A 695 53.40 42.83 11.75
N GLU A 696 54.66 42.95 11.31
CA GLU A 696 55.78 43.59 12.02
C GLU A 696 55.59 45.10 12.20
#